data_AF-Q6FV36-F1
#
_entry.id   AF-Q6FV36-F1
#
_cell.length_a   1.000
_cell.length_b   1.000
_cell.length_c   1.000
_cell.angle_alpha   90.00
_cell.angle_beta   90.00
_cell.angle_gamma   90.00
#
_symmetry.space_group_name_H-M   'P 1'
#
loop_
_entity.id
_entity.type
_entity.pdbx_description
1 polymer ?
#
loop_
_entity_poly.entity_id
_entity_poly.type
_entity_poly.pdbx_seq_one_letter_code
_entity_poly.pdbx_strand_id
1 'polypeptide(L)'
;MESKSLNTLALRCAARKIPASEFLNLYKEFYNETFPANSIDNDDAKTQEGSGSQDKTDVEESISKPVGSKNDPVAILCAEFMKLLENGKYVILADYVVEVLFVNYHSELVREFLPKLKDLMNKGILIHFFSKSCAFFVNLTDNLVISQLIKDLRATIVPCILETNFCDISNELVVAIAKFLQAVLRFTPQPIQINSETYRDNTFNLTKRLSLINKILSKKFAGIIDKKLQFKEVLGPFTKDSTLDFDNSPSITSPQFIPSPLPSMKERSVTSSQSAIKYKDLKLLRYYKNIWLNSKLMNWQPFDSEFISNYSAIKSSLYPDQVQNIQNVDLLFTDLIETAFTCFAQFVSNKLYHQSNSTYNLLERKWILFLSKILPLLVYKNSSRTAHVIGNALDGIDDKVIKAISAYYQENDDGRSRNDDLFDDYPSTSLDIRHDFIKSLTMLGVVPPVFITNYLRGDQTVDSKALATTDDLTFTNQQGIIEIVNDIPNFIRSSLEGMEMENVSEPTLVSSNGLLQVLSNFDTVSPTKQFELANAIVDMLSESSTTFELNTFVKLTAVLTFNYSHSLTSILMYVTPEVLTKLYLEFVDKHWNSQVIGKQETDGESQFENVNISMSFSWAILMLTILYKQYHIDFVSMRADYTTDNIKNSFAITFVENLPDISDLFFIDEKNSDDPEVQVKSHKLVRDWLNDLFVNGSLSDSLLQNIEPKQLAILVPYIFKQVTLAMEIGAVGDLQNLIGGFEYFLQPFMLVGLIKVMYWLEQYLSCLKSDETDEKLIQKVLSLLNTIICPSTLNEDSKAFHFAVLRLNAIPLLGILYQFRSNKHAESNYGIYSSDNEGNPTLELMISRLISSLSISPVYDIDSTILVTDNNFVQKPPKFQSFFVTNEISMNKMLTNQMNSFWSLHSSTYYNLDFLKTLIDTLTPKQFLLDVLRTLEYKVETLGVKDVRNKSSSNESDQVIDYLFYFLVLYDIENSEDAKAMAQFMEDTVDISINGDSGIVKQETQPKSEYNPDDDIDMLFGENDTSMQANEEDTLDNKELKSDRNCALGKNRHTFGFIIHEIKLSYGTLESDSMSYEDYKKICEYHSRYLKMLKTCIF
;
A
#
# COMPACT_ATOMS: atom_id res chain seq x y z
N MET A 1 -57.01 3.70 28.48
CA MET A 1 -56.33 3.85 27.19
C MET A 1 -54.88 4.16 27.51
N GLU A 2 -54.04 3.13 27.64
CA GLU A 2 -52.59 3.36 27.72
C GLU A 2 -52.16 4.06 26.43
N SER A 3 -51.43 5.15 26.55
CA SER A 3 -50.99 5.98 25.43
C SER A 3 -50.35 5.11 24.34
N LYS A 4 -51.06 4.86 23.25
CA LYS A 4 -50.50 4.18 22.08
C LYS A 4 -49.39 5.10 21.54
N SER A 5 -48.13 4.78 21.82
CA SER A 5 -46.98 5.45 21.18
C SER A 5 -46.53 4.64 19.97
N LEU A 6 -46.06 5.32 18.93
CA LEU A 6 -45.48 4.68 17.74
C LEU A 6 -44.26 3.85 18.12
N ASN A 7 -43.48 4.29 19.11
CA ASN A 7 -42.33 3.56 19.63
C ASN A 7 -42.76 2.17 20.16
N THR A 8 -43.82 2.11 20.96
CA THR A 8 -44.33 0.81 21.46
C THR A 8 -44.87 -0.07 20.33
N LEU A 9 -45.52 0.52 19.31
CA LEU A 9 -45.99 -0.21 18.13
C LEU A 9 -44.81 -0.81 17.36
N ALA A 10 -43.83 0.00 16.99
CA ALA A 10 -42.67 -0.42 16.21
C ALA A 10 -41.83 -1.47 16.95
N LEU A 11 -41.61 -1.34 18.26
CA LEU A 11 -40.90 -2.35 19.05
C LEU A 11 -41.66 -3.70 19.07
N ARG A 12 -43.00 -3.68 19.18
CA ARG A 12 -43.81 -4.91 19.12
C ARG A 12 -43.80 -5.54 17.74
N CYS A 13 -43.83 -4.74 16.67
CA CYS A 13 -43.72 -5.21 15.29
C CYS A 13 -42.33 -5.81 15.02
N ALA A 14 -41.27 -5.15 15.47
CA ALA A 14 -39.90 -5.61 15.33
C ALA A 14 -39.68 -6.93 16.09
N ALA A 15 -40.17 -7.05 17.32
CA ALA A 15 -40.13 -8.29 18.09
C ALA A 15 -40.90 -9.44 17.41
N ARG A 16 -41.88 -9.13 16.56
CA ARG A 16 -42.62 -10.11 15.74
C ARG A 16 -42.05 -10.29 14.33
N LYS A 17 -40.93 -9.65 14.01
CA LYS A 17 -40.27 -9.65 12.68
C LYS A 17 -41.23 -9.30 11.53
N ILE A 18 -42.14 -8.35 11.75
CA ILE A 18 -43.08 -7.92 10.71
C ILE A 18 -42.29 -7.23 9.58
N PRO A 19 -42.52 -7.54 8.30
CA PRO A 19 -41.87 -6.85 7.18
C PRO A 19 -42.15 -5.34 7.16
N ALA A 20 -41.20 -4.54 6.69
CA ALA A 20 -41.34 -3.07 6.69
C ALA A 20 -42.55 -2.57 5.89
N SER A 21 -42.87 -3.23 4.78
CA SER A 21 -44.04 -2.92 3.96
C SER A 21 -45.37 -3.12 4.69
N GLU A 22 -45.48 -4.15 5.54
CA GLU A 22 -46.64 -4.38 6.40
C GLU A 22 -46.69 -3.38 7.56
N PHE A 23 -45.53 -3.05 8.14
CA PHE A 23 -45.42 -2.03 9.18
C PHE A 23 -45.92 -0.67 8.68
N LEU A 24 -45.64 -0.30 7.43
CA LEU A 24 -46.12 0.94 6.83
C LEU A 24 -47.66 1.05 6.84
N ASN A 25 -48.37 -0.06 6.65
CA ASN A 25 -49.84 -0.09 6.74
C ASN A 25 -50.32 0.13 8.18
N LEU A 26 -49.70 -0.55 9.15
CA LEU A 26 -49.98 -0.36 10.57
C LEU A 26 -49.67 1.07 11.03
N TYR A 27 -48.60 1.66 10.50
CA TYR A 27 -48.24 3.06 10.73
C TYR A 27 -49.30 4.02 10.20
N LYS A 28 -49.82 3.79 8.98
CA LYS A 28 -50.90 4.63 8.40
C LYS A 28 -52.18 4.57 9.24
N GLU A 29 -52.55 3.37 9.70
CA GLU A 29 -53.69 3.20 10.62
C GLU A 29 -53.45 3.95 11.93
N PHE A 30 -52.27 3.78 12.53
CA PHE A 30 -51.87 4.49 13.75
C PHE A 30 -51.91 6.02 13.58
N TYR A 31 -51.37 6.54 12.47
CA TYR A 31 -51.33 7.97 12.18
C TYR A 31 -52.75 8.53 12.06
N ASN A 32 -53.64 7.85 11.33
CA ASN A 32 -55.03 8.26 11.14
C ASN A 32 -55.85 8.19 12.45
N GLU A 33 -55.60 7.21 13.32
CA GLU A 33 -56.25 7.11 14.63
C GLU A 33 -55.78 8.19 15.60
N THR A 34 -54.48 8.52 15.57
CA THR A 34 -53.85 9.40 16.57
C THR A 34 -53.96 10.88 16.18
N PHE A 35 -53.96 11.16 14.88
CA PHE A 35 -54.01 12.52 14.32
C PHE A 35 -55.15 12.64 13.29
N PRO A 36 -56.44 12.52 13.71
CA PRO A 36 -57.56 12.67 12.79
C PRO A 36 -57.56 14.06 12.15
N ALA A 37 -57.62 14.12 10.82
CA ALA A 37 -57.70 15.36 10.06
C ALA A 37 -58.92 16.18 10.50
N ASN A 38 -58.69 17.37 11.05
CA ASN A 38 -59.73 18.29 11.50
C ASN A 38 -60.74 18.57 10.38
N SER A 39 -61.97 18.05 10.56
CA SER A 39 -63.26 18.55 10.08
C SER A 39 -63.23 19.49 8.87
N ILE A 40 -63.51 18.92 7.69
CA ILE A 40 -64.07 19.64 6.54
C ILE A 40 -65.45 20.15 6.97
N ASP A 41 -65.57 21.46 7.17
CA ASP A 41 -66.83 22.13 7.47
C ASP A 41 -67.81 22.00 6.28
N ASN A 42 -68.97 21.39 6.56
CA ASN A 42 -70.14 21.40 5.70
C ASN A 42 -70.70 22.83 5.61
N ASP A 43 -70.44 23.53 4.50
CA ASP A 43 -71.18 24.74 4.11
C ASP A 43 -71.83 24.55 2.73
N ASP A 44 -72.65 23.50 2.61
CA ASP A 44 -73.68 23.39 1.58
C ASP A 44 -74.93 24.18 2.03
N ALA A 45 -74.95 25.50 1.82
CA ALA A 45 -76.18 26.28 1.63
C ALA A 45 -75.88 27.75 1.30
N LYS A 46 -75.71 28.06 0.00
CA LYS A 46 -76.29 29.23 -0.70
C LYS A 46 -75.80 29.28 -2.14
N THR A 47 -76.47 28.51 -2.98
CA THR A 47 -76.70 28.85 -4.37
C THR A 47 -77.40 30.20 -4.43
N GLN A 48 -76.79 31.21 -5.07
CA GLN A 48 -77.41 32.05 -6.11
C GLN A 48 -76.52 33.22 -6.53
N GLU A 49 -76.55 33.46 -7.84
CA GLU A 49 -76.11 34.66 -8.58
C GLU A 49 -74.58 34.81 -8.75
N GLY A 50 -74.00 34.83 -9.93
CA GLY A 50 -74.52 35.29 -11.22
C GLY A 50 -73.64 36.44 -11.72
N SER A 51 -72.75 36.12 -12.65
CA SER A 51 -72.13 37.00 -13.66
C SER A 51 -71.14 38.11 -13.26
N GLY A 52 -69.99 38.10 -13.95
CA GLY A 52 -69.29 39.32 -14.39
C GLY A 52 -68.10 39.74 -13.53
N SER A 53 -67.00 38.99 -13.51
CA SER A 53 -65.78 39.29 -14.28
C SER A 53 -65.16 40.68 -14.05
N GLN A 54 -64.06 40.63 -13.29
CA GLN A 54 -62.83 41.40 -13.47
C GLN A 54 -62.89 42.91 -13.26
N ASP A 55 -62.66 43.31 -12.01
CA ASP A 55 -61.64 44.32 -11.66
C ASP A 55 -61.59 44.49 -10.14
N LYS A 56 -60.46 44.13 -9.51
CA LYS A 56 -59.82 44.79 -8.35
C LYS A 56 -58.82 43.88 -7.62
N THR A 57 -57.56 44.28 -7.73
CA THR A 57 -56.56 44.51 -6.65
C THR A 57 -56.78 43.87 -5.28
N ASP A 58 -55.78 43.07 -4.90
CA ASP A 58 -55.09 43.06 -3.60
C ASP A 58 -55.93 42.99 -2.32
N VAL A 59 -56.28 41.77 -1.88
CA VAL A 59 -56.15 41.31 -0.46
C VAL A 59 -56.15 39.76 -0.44
N GLU A 60 -54.98 39.12 -0.45
CA GLU A 60 -54.80 37.77 0.12
C GLU A 60 -53.41 37.65 0.78
N GLU A 61 -53.19 38.48 1.81
CA GLU A 61 -52.32 38.09 2.93
C GLU A 61 -53.21 37.42 3.99
N SER A 62 -53.32 36.10 3.93
CA SER A 62 -53.86 35.32 5.04
C SER A 62 -53.21 33.95 5.14
N ILE A 63 -52.38 33.84 6.20
CA ILE A 63 -52.10 32.65 7.01
C ILE A 63 -50.93 31.76 6.56
N SER A 64 -49.72 32.26 6.82
CA SER A 64 -48.56 31.42 7.18
C SER A 64 -48.67 31.03 8.66
N LYS A 65 -49.11 29.80 8.96
CA LYS A 65 -49.08 29.28 10.34
C LYS A 65 -47.61 29.06 10.77
N PRO A 66 -47.20 29.50 11.97
CA PRO A 66 -45.84 29.27 12.46
C PRO A 66 -45.66 27.80 12.87
N VAL A 67 -44.69 27.16 12.23
CA VAL A 67 -44.16 25.81 12.53
C VAL A 67 -43.58 25.82 13.96
N GLY A 68 -43.95 24.85 14.80
CA GLY A 68 -43.35 24.71 16.15
C GLY A 68 -44.31 24.72 17.36
N SER A 69 -45.62 24.52 17.18
CA SER A 69 -46.48 24.23 18.32
C SER A 69 -46.15 22.83 18.89
N LYS A 70 -46.16 22.66 20.22
CA LYS A 70 -45.91 21.35 20.90
C LYS A 70 -46.83 20.20 20.46
N ASN A 71 -47.86 20.48 19.66
CA ASN A 71 -48.81 19.51 19.13
C ASN A 71 -48.60 19.23 17.63
N ASP A 72 -47.47 19.62 17.06
CA ASP A 72 -47.14 19.32 15.66
C ASP A 72 -46.87 17.81 15.50
N PRO A 73 -47.69 17.08 14.72
CA PRO A 73 -47.54 15.63 14.54
C PRO A 73 -46.16 15.25 14.00
N VAL A 74 -45.54 16.09 13.15
CA VAL A 74 -44.23 15.79 12.54
C VAL A 74 -43.12 15.80 13.59
N ALA A 75 -43.14 16.79 14.50
CA ALA A 75 -42.15 16.90 15.57
C ALA A 75 -42.24 15.71 16.55
N ILE A 76 -43.47 15.27 16.86
CA ILE A 76 -43.72 14.10 17.73
C ILE A 76 -43.17 12.83 17.07
N LEU A 77 -43.51 12.60 15.80
CA LEU A 77 -43.03 11.44 15.04
C LEU A 77 -41.51 11.39 14.96
N CYS A 78 -40.87 12.54 14.68
CA CYS A 78 -39.42 12.64 14.62
C CYS A 78 -38.76 12.24 15.95
N ALA A 79 -39.28 12.73 17.08
CA ALA A 79 -38.77 12.37 18.40
C ALA A 79 -38.95 10.87 18.71
N GLU A 80 -40.03 10.26 18.25
CA GLU A 80 -40.25 8.83 18.41
C GLU A 80 -39.33 7.97 17.53
N PHE A 81 -39.06 8.39 16.29
CA PHE A 81 -38.09 7.70 15.42
C PHE A 81 -36.66 7.78 15.94
N MET A 82 -36.24 8.92 16.49
CA MET A 82 -34.92 9.04 17.13
C MET A 82 -34.78 8.07 18.31
N LYS A 83 -35.79 7.99 19.19
CA LYS A 83 -35.81 7.02 20.29
C LYS A 83 -35.80 5.56 19.80
N LEU A 84 -36.43 5.26 18.66
CA LEU A 84 -36.42 3.93 18.08
C LEU A 84 -35.02 3.52 17.61
N LEU A 85 -34.29 4.42 16.98
CA LEU A 85 -32.93 4.16 16.49
C LEU A 85 -31.90 4.14 17.64
N GLU A 86 -32.10 4.92 18.71
CA GLU A 86 -31.24 4.85 19.91
C GLU A 86 -31.39 3.54 20.68
N ASN A 87 -32.60 2.96 20.72
CA ASN A 87 -32.87 1.73 21.46
C ASN A 87 -32.01 0.54 21.00
N GLY A 88 -31.45 0.56 19.79
CA GLY A 88 -30.39 -0.36 19.36
C GLY A 88 -30.79 -1.82 19.12
N LYS A 89 -31.96 -2.25 19.63
CA LYS A 89 -32.26 -3.67 19.86
C LYS A 89 -32.59 -4.47 18.62
N TYR A 90 -33.16 -3.83 17.58
CA TYR A 90 -33.58 -4.52 16.37
C TYR A 90 -33.21 -3.69 15.14
N VAL A 91 -32.39 -4.26 14.25
CA VAL A 91 -31.94 -3.60 13.00
C VAL A 91 -33.13 -3.25 12.08
N ILE A 92 -34.19 -4.06 12.10
CA ILE A 92 -35.41 -3.84 11.31
C ILE A 92 -36.13 -2.51 11.66
N LEU A 93 -35.81 -1.89 12.79
CA LEU A 93 -36.32 -0.56 13.12
C LEU A 93 -35.82 0.49 12.11
N ALA A 94 -34.57 0.39 11.67
CA ALA A 94 -34.07 1.26 10.61
C ALA A 94 -34.83 1.03 9.29
N ASP A 95 -35.13 -0.22 8.94
CA ASP A 95 -35.96 -0.55 7.79
C ASP A 95 -37.34 0.10 7.88
N TYR A 96 -37.98 0.07 9.04
CA TYR A 96 -39.27 0.73 9.27
C TYR A 96 -39.18 2.25 9.07
N VAL A 97 -38.14 2.88 9.59
CA VAL A 97 -37.94 4.34 9.42
C VAL A 97 -37.71 4.68 7.95
N VAL A 98 -36.86 3.92 7.24
CA VAL A 98 -36.61 4.10 5.79
C VAL A 98 -37.90 3.96 4.99
N GLU A 99 -38.71 2.95 5.28
CA GLU A 99 -39.96 2.70 4.59
C GLU A 99 -40.97 3.85 4.78
N VAL A 100 -41.09 4.36 6.02
CA VAL A 100 -41.98 5.49 6.35
C VAL A 100 -41.50 6.79 5.71
N LEU A 101 -40.18 7.05 5.71
CA LEU A 101 -39.63 8.28 5.17
C LEU A 101 -39.71 8.35 3.64
N PHE A 102 -39.41 7.24 2.93
CA PHE A 102 -39.11 7.31 1.50
C PHE A 102 -40.13 6.65 0.57
N VAL A 103 -40.89 5.61 1.00
CA VAL A 103 -41.83 4.92 0.08
C VAL A 103 -42.99 5.82 -0.34
N ASN A 104 -43.57 6.59 0.59
CA ASN A 104 -44.53 7.66 0.28
C ASN A 104 -43.92 9.01 0.66
N TYR A 105 -42.71 9.25 0.16
CA TYR A 105 -41.81 10.37 0.47
C TYR A 105 -42.42 11.52 1.29
N HIS A 106 -42.11 11.56 2.59
CA HIS A 106 -42.69 12.53 3.51
C HIS A 106 -41.76 13.73 3.71
N SER A 107 -41.81 14.70 2.79
CA SER A 107 -40.91 15.88 2.76
C SER A 107 -40.74 16.60 4.12
N GLU A 108 -41.83 16.89 4.83
CA GLU A 108 -41.76 17.59 6.13
C GLU A 108 -41.04 16.76 7.21
N LEU A 109 -41.29 15.45 7.25
CA LEU A 109 -40.65 14.54 8.21
C LEU A 109 -39.16 14.36 7.88
N VAL A 110 -38.82 14.27 6.59
CA VAL A 110 -37.43 14.23 6.10
C VAL A 110 -36.68 15.49 6.54
N ARG A 111 -37.30 16.68 6.42
CA ARG A 111 -36.73 17.96 6.82
C ARG A 111 -36.44 18.06 8.31
N GLU A 112 -37.30 17.48 9.15
CA GLU A 112 -37.15 17.51 10.60
C GLU A 112 -36.23 16.38 11.14
N PHE A 113 -36.19 15.24 10.46
CA PHE A 113 -35.51 14.03 10.93
C PHE A 113 -34.03 13.94 10.55
N LEU A 114 -33.67 14.20 9.29
CA LEU A 114 -32.28 14.09 8.80
C LEU A 114 -31.27 14.92 9.61
N PRO A 115 -31.54 16.20 9.97
CA PRO A 115 -30.60 17.00 10.76
C PRO A 115 -30.26 16.40 12.13
N LYS A 116 -31.16 15.58 12.70
CA LYS A 116 -30.99 14.97 14.03
C LYS A 116 -30.21 13.65 13.98
N LEU A 117 -30.00 13.05 12.80
CA LEU A 117 -29.24 11.78 12.68
C LEU A 117 -27.79 11.90 13.16
N LYS A 118 -27.21 13.11 13.17
CA LYS A 118 -25.85 13.33 13.69
C LYS A 118 -25.73 13.09 15.19
N ASP A 119 -26.83 13.18 15.93
CA ASP A 119 -26.86 13.01 17.39
C ASP A 119 -27.01 11.54 17.82
N LEU A 120 -27.19 10.61 16.87
CA LEU A 120 -27.33 9.19 17.16
C LEU A 120 -26.01 8.56 17.61
N MET A 121 -25.98 8.09 18.85
CA MET A 121 -24.84 7.36 19.42
C MET A 121 -24.63 5.98 18.75
N ASN A 122 -25.71 5.36 18.23
CA ASN A 122 -25.65 4.04 17.63
C ASN A 122 -25.19 4.09 16.15
N LYS A 123 -23.86 4.07 15.94
CA LYS A 123 -23.25 4.08 14.60
C LYS A 123 -23.62 2.86 13.74
N GLY A 124 -23.89 1.70 14.32
CA GLY A 124 -24.27 0.48 13.57
C GLY A 124 -25.63 0.62 12.88
N ILE A 125 -26.63 1.12 13.61
CA ILE A 125 -27.97 1.39 13.05
C ILE A 125 -27.91 2.47 11.96
N LEU A 126 -27.05 3.49 12.12
CA LEU A 126 -26.81 4.51 11.09
C LEU A 126 -26.26 3.90 9.79
N ILE A 127 -25.27 2.99 9.89
CA ILE A 127 -24.72 2.28 8.71
C ILE A 127 -25.82 1.51 7.98
N HIS A 128 -26.68 0.80 8.73
CA HIS A 128 -27.79 0.06 8.15
C HIS A 128 -28.82 0.99 7.49
N PHE A 129 -29.19 2.07 8.18
CA PHE A 129 -30.11 3.09 7.67
C PHE A 129 -29.63 3.66 6.33
N PHE A 130 -28.37 4.10 6.22
CA PHE A 130 -27.82 4.62 4.97
C PHE A 130 -27.73 3.55 3.88
N SER A 131 -27.35 2.32 4.22
CA SER A 131 -27.25 1.21 3.27
C SER A 131 -28.61 0.83 2.69
N LYS A 132 -29.63 0.72 3.54
CA LYS A 132 -31.00 0.44 3.12
C LYS A 132 -31.59 1.57 2.29
N SER A 133 -31.37 2.81 2.71
CA SER A 133 -31.80 3.99 1.96
C SER A 133 -31.13 4.03 0.58
N CYS A 134 -29.83 3.73 0.50
CA CYS A 134 -29.12 3.61 -0.77
C CYS A 134 -29.76 2.55 -1.68
N ALA A 135 -30.09 1.37 -1.14
CA ALA A 135 -30.75 0.31 -1.90
C ALA A 135 -32.14 0.73 -2.41
N PHE A 136 -32.91 1.48 -1.61
CA PHE A 136 -34.18 2.06 -2.04
C PHE A 136 -34.00 3.03 -3.21
N PHE A 137 -33.08 3.99 -3.08
CA PHE A 137 -32.86 5.00 -4.13
C PHE A 137 -32.27 4.44 -5.42
N VAL A 138 -31.49 3.36 -5.36
CA VAL A 138 -31.01 2.69 -6.57
C VAL A 138 -32.15 2.06 -7.38
N ASN A 139 -33.23 1.62 -6.70
CA ASN A 139 -34.38 0.96 -7.32
C ASN A 139 -35.59 1.89 -7.53
N LEU A 140 -35.48 3.18 -7.18
CA LEU A 140 -36.58 4.13 -7.25
C LEU A 140 -36.90 4.51 -8.71
N THR A 141 -38.13 4.22 -9.15
CA THR A 141 -38.63 4.55 -10.49
C THR A 141 -39.85 5.47 -10.49
N ASP A 142 -40.39 5.81 -9.31
CA ASP A 142 -41.59 6.65 -9.18
C ASP A 142 -41.26 8.14 -9.39
N ASN A 143 -41.79 8.71 -10.48
CA ASN A 143 -41.58 10.10 -10.86
C ASN A 143 -42.11 11.13 -9.84
N LEU A 144 -43.18 10.82 -9.11
CA LEU A 144 -43.74 11.72 -8.09
C LEU A 144 -42.77 11.83 -6.91
N VAL A 145 -42.27 10.69 -6.43
CA VAL A 145 -41.27 10.64 -5.35
C VAL A 145 -39.98 11.33 -5.79
N ILE A 146 -39.51 11.08 -7.02
CA ILE A 146 -38.32 11.74 -7.57
C ILE A 146 -38.50 13.28 -7.59
N SER A 147 -39.68 13.78 -7.98
CA SER A 147 -39.94 15.22 -8.04
C SER A 147 -39.88 15.91 -6.66
N GLN A 148 -40.32 15.21 -5.60
CA GLN A 148 -40.25 15.71 -4.24
C GLN A 148 -38.82 15.61 -3.69
N LEU A 149 -38.14 14.48 -3.95
CA LEU A 149 -36.75 14.25 -3.60
C LEU A 149 -35.84 15.35 -4.15
N ILE A 150 -35.97 15.74 -5.41
CA ILE A 150 -35.12 16.78 -6.03
C ILE A 150 -35.22 18.11 -5.28
N LYS A 151 -36.41 18.48 -4.78
CA LYS A 151 -36.60 19.73 -4.01
C LYS A 151 -35.88 19.68 -2.67
N ASP A 152 -36.05 18.59 -1.93
CA ASP A 152 -35.43 18.42 -0.62
C ASP A 152 -33.95 18.05 -0.69
N LEU A 153 -33.47 17.55 -1.82
CA LEU A 153 -32.05 17.26 -2.01
C LEU A 153 -31.20 18.52 -1.89
N ARG A 154 -31.65 19.59 -2.56
CA ARG A 154 -30.99 20.90 -2.55
C ARG A 154 -31.19 21.64 -1.22
N ALA A 155 -32.37 21.53 -0.64
CA ALA A 155 -32.74 22.29 0.56
C ALA A 155 -32.31 21.65 1.88
N THR A 156 -32.29 20.31 1.94
CA THR A 156 -32.19 19.55 3.19
C THR A 156 -31.11 18.47 3.12
N ILE A 157 -31.24 17.48 2.22
CA ILE A 157 -30.47 16.22 2.30
C ILE A 157 -28.96 16.47 2.15
N VAL A 158 -28.54 17.19 1.09
CA VAL A 158 -27.12 17.45 0.84
C VAL A 158 -26.51 18.32 1.95
N PRO A 159 -27.12 19.47 2.34
CA PRO A 159 -26.63 20.25 3.48
C PRO A 159 -26.50 19.45 4.78
N CYS A 160 -27.50 18.65 5.15
CA CYS A 160 -27.46 17.87 6.39
C CYS A 160 -26.33 16.85 6.43
N ILE A 161 -26.04 16.17 5.31
CA ILE A 161 -24.97 15.19 5.27
C ILE A 161 -23.60 15.87 5.29
N LEU A 162 -23.45 16.98 4.55
CA LEU A 162 -22.20 17.73 4.48
C LEU A 162 -21.91 18.57 5.74
N GLU A 163 -22.85 18.72 6.66
CA GLU A 163 -22.60 19.29 7.98
C GLU A 163 -21.81 18.34 8.90
N THR A 164 -21.80 17.04 8.58
CA THR A 164 -21.14 16.02 9.41
C THR A 164 -19.61 16.15 9.36
N ASN A 165 -18.95 16.10 10.52
CA ASN A 165 -17.49 16.03 10.58
C ASN A 165 -17.01 14.60 10.26
N PHE A 166 -16.45 14.42 9.07
CA PHE A 166 -15.96 13.12 8.60
C PHE A 166 -14.63 12.67 9.22
N CYS A 167 -14.03 13.41 10.16
CA CYS A 167 -12.81 13.02 10.86
C CYS A 167 -13.06 12.05 12.03
N ASP A 168 -14.25 12.03 12.64
CA ASP A 168 -14.51 11.26 13.88
C ASP A 168 -15.40 10.01 13.66
N ILE A 169 -15.74 9.74 12.40
CA ILE A 169 -16.66 8.66 12.00
C ILE A 169 -15.88 7.38 11.65
N SER A 170 -16.51 6.21 11.78
CA SER A 170 -15.89 4.93 11.37
C SER A 170 -15.80 4.82 9.84
N ASN A 171 -14.87 4.00 9.35
CA ASN A 171 -14.62 3.86 7.91
C ASN A 171 -15.83 3.28 7.16
N GLU A 172 -16.59 2.38 7.80
CA GLU A 172 -17.80 1.77 7.25
C GLU A 172 -18.91 2.80 7.05
N LEU A 173 -19.07 3.72 8.01
CA LEU A 173 -20.09 4.77 7.91
C LEU A 173 -19.69 5.82 6.87
N VAL A 174 -18.40 6.13 6.72
CA VAL A 174 -17.87 6.96 5.61
C VAL A 174 -18.26 6.35 4.25
N VAL A 175 -18.04 5.05 4.07
CA VAL A 175 -18.39 4.34 2.82
C VAL A 175 -19.90 4.31 2.59
N ALA A 176 -20.71 4.07 3.63
CA ALA A 176 -22.17 4.05 3.54
C ALA A 176 -22.74 5.43 3.14
N ILE A 177 -22.24 6.51 3.77
CA ILE A 177 -22.64 7.89 3.44
C ILE A 177 -22.24 8.24 2.01
N ALA A 178 -21.02 7.91 1.57
CA ALA A 178 -20.57 8.18 0.21
C ALA A 178 -21.43 7.45 -0.84
N LYS A 179 -21.77 6.17 -0.61
CA LYS A 179 -22.68 5.41 -1.48
C LYS A 179 -24.09 6.01 -1.51
N PHE A 180 -24.61 6.40 -0.35
CA PHE A 180 -25.90 7.08 -0.26
C PHE A 180 -25.92 8.36 -1.08
N LEU A 181 -24.97 9.28 -0.84
CA LEU A 181 -24.84 10.53 -1.60
C LEU A 181 -24.74 10.26 -3.11
N GLN A 182 -23.91 9.29 -3.51
CA GLN A 182 -23.80 8.87 -4.90
C GLN A 182 -25.15 8.39 -5.48
N ALA A 183 -25.96 7.65 -4.72
CA ALA A 183 -27.26 7.17 -5.18
C ALA A 183 -28.25 8.32 -5.35
N VAL A 184 -28.33 9.23 -4.38
CA VAL A 184 -29.33 10.31 -4.41
C VAL A 184 -28.96 11.43 -5.40
N LEU A 185 -27.67 11.78 -5.54
CA LEU A 185 -27.21 12.81 -6.47
C LEU A 185 -27.47 12.47 -7.94
N ARG A 186 -27.65 11.19 -8.29
CA ARG A 186 -27.99 10.77 -9.67
C ARG A 186 -29.31 11.36 -10.17
N PHE A 187 -30.25 11.65 -9.26
CA PHE A 187 -31.56 12.20 -9.63
C PHE A 187 -31.54 13.69 -9.94
N THR A 188 -30.43 14.40 -9.69
CA THR A 188 -30.34 15.83 -9.99
C THR A 188 -30.18 16.09 -11.48
N PRO A 189 -31.10 16.82 -12.14
CA PRO A 189 -30.91 17.19 -13.54
C PRO A 189 -29.85 18.28 -13.70
N GLN A 190 -29.75 19.18 -12.72
CA GLN A 190 -28.84 20.32 -12.72
C GLN A 190 -27.91 20.26 -11.50
N PRO A 191 -26.67 20.77 -11.61
CA PRO A 191 -25.77 20.83 -10.48
C PRO A 191 -26.36 21.69 -9.34
N ILE A 192 -26.22 21.20 -8.11
CA ILE A 192 -26.65 21.89 -6.88
C ILE A 192 -25.57 22.90 -6.52
N GLN A 193 -25.95 24.18 -6.50
CA GLN A 193 -25.08 25.23 -6.00
C GLN A 193 -25.03 25.24 -4.47
N ILE A 194 -23.83 25.10 -3.90
CA ILE A 194 -23.56 25.13 -2.47
C ILE A 194 -22.74 26.37 -2.14
N ASN A 195 -23.25 27.19 -1.20
CA ASN A 195 -22.63 28.47 -0.82
C ASN A 195 -21.80 28.40 0.47
N SER A 196 -21.82 27.29 1.20
CA SER A 196 -21.14 27.17 2.50
C SER A 196 -19.72 26.61 2.34
N GLU A 197 -18.73 27.35 2.83
CA GLU A 197 -17.32 26.90 2.89
C GLU A 197 -17.17 25.63 3.72
N THR A 198 -17.88 25.54 4.85
CA THR A 198 -17.87 24.35 5.72
C THR A 198 -18.28 23.08 4.99
N TYR A 199 -19.27 23.15 4.10
CA TYR A 199 -19.71 22.00 3.30
C TYR A 199 -18.70 21.62 2.24
N ARG A 200 -17.99 22.60 1.68
CA ARG A 200 -16.89 22.37 0.75
C ARG A 200 -15.78 21.59 1.46
N ASP A 201 -15.34 22.06 2.62
CA ASP A 201 -14.26 21.44 3.40
C ASP A 201 -14.63 20.04 3.87
N ASN A 202 -15.87 19.83 4.34
CA ASN A 202 -16.35 18.50 4.71
C ASN A 202 -16.46 17.56 3.51
N THR A 203 -16.82 18.05 2.32
CA THR A 203 -16.81 17.26 1.08
C THR A 203 -15.38 16.83 0.71
N PHE A 204 -14.41 17.74 0.86
CA PHE A 204 -13.00 17.43 0.67
C PHE A 204 -12.49 16.40 1.69
N ASN A 205 -12.83 16.57 2.97
CA ASN A 205 -12.47 15.63 4.03
C ASN A 205 -13.05 14.24 3.78
N LEU A 206 -14.32 14.17 3.36
CA LEU A 206 -14.97 12.91 2.97
C LEU A 206 -14.20 12.24 1.82
N THR A 207 -13.88 12.99 0.76
CA THR A 207 -13.21 12.45 -0.44
C THR A 207 -11.77 12.04 -0.14
N LYS A 208 -11.01 12.84 0.63
CA LYS A 208 -9.65 12.51 1.11
C LYS A 208 -9.66 11.25 1.97
N ARG A 209 -10.62 11.13 2.88
CA ARG A 209 -10.76 9.94 3.72
C ARG A 209 -11.16 8.72 2.90
N LEU A 210 -12.06 8.89 1.94
CA LEU A 210 -12.49 7.84 1.03
C LEU A 210 -11.36 7.36 0.11
N SER A 211 -10.42 8.22 -0.29
CA SER A 211 -9.27 7.83 -1.12
C SER A 211 -8.29 6.92 -0.38
N LEU A 212 -8.21 7.05 0.95
CA LEU A 212 -7.44 6.16 1.82
C LEU A 212 -8.17 4.83 2.10
N ILE A 213 -9.51 4.87 2.23
CA ILE A 213 -10.32 3.68 2.56
C ILE A 213 -10.66 2.83 1.33
N ASN A 214 -11.07 3.46 0.22
CA ASN A 214 -11.51 2.81 -1.01
C ASN A 214 -11.27 3.70 -2.24
N LYS A 215 -10.08 3.59 -2.84
CA LYS A 215 -9.65 4.39 -4.01
C LYS A 215 -10.65 4.36 -5.17
N ILE A 216 -11.24 3.19 -5.46
CA ILE A 216 -12.18 3.04 -6.60
C ILE A 216 -13.48 3.80 -6.34
N LEU A 217 -14.06 3.64 -5.14
CA LEU A 217 -15.25 4.38 -4.76
C LEU A 217 -14.97 5.88 -4.69
N SER A 218 -13.80 6.28 -4.18
CA SER A 218 -13.37 7.68 -4.15
C SER A 218 -13.33 8.30 -5.55
N LYS A 219 -12.77 7.62 -6.55
CA LYS A 219 -12.73 8.13 -7.93
C LYS A 219 -14.13 8.28 -8.53
N LYS A 220 -15.00 7.27 -8.35
CA LYS A 220 -16.39 7.32 -8.83
C LYS A 220 -17.22 8.39 -8.12
N PHE A 221 -16.95 8.58 -6.82
CA PHE A 221 -17.64 9.57 -5.99
C PHE A 221 -17.22 10.99 -6.37
N ALA A 222 -15.91 11.25 -6.48
CA ALA A 222 -15.37 12.54 -6.92
C ALA A 222 -15.99 12.99 -8.24
N GLY A 223 -15.95 12.14 -9.29
CA GLY A 223 -16.51 12.51 -10.59
C GLY A 223 -18.04 12.73 -10.60
N ILE A 224 -18.79 12.24 -9.61
CA ILE A 224 -20.21 12.57 -9.45
C ILE A 224 -20.39 13.89 -8.71
N ILE A 225 -19.60 14.13 -7.67
CA ILE A 225 -19.58 15.39 -6.93
C ILE A 225 -19.23 16.54 -7.88
N ASP A 226 -18.20 16.41 -8.71
CA ASP A 226 -17.78 17.45 -9.66
C ASP A 226 -18.88 17.77 -10.68
N LYS A 227 -19.59 16.74 -11.15
CA LYS A 227 -20.68 16.92 -12.13
C LYS A 227 -21.97 17.44 -11.51
N LYS A 228 -22.22 17.20 -10.22
CA LYS A 228 -23.54 17.42 -9.59
C LYS A 228 -23.54 18.45 -8.46
N LEU A 229 -22.41 18.84 -7.91
CA LEU A 229 -22.27 19.87 -6.88
C LEU A 229 -21.34 20.98 -7.40
N GLN A 230 -21.82 22.22 -7.39
CA GLN A 230 -21.02 23.39 -7.75
C GLN A 230 -20.85 24.28 -6.52
N PHE A 231 -19.61 24.46 -6.08
CA PHE A 231 -19.28 25.38 -4.99
C PHE A 231 -18.97 26.75 -5.60
N LYS A 232 -19.56 27.82 -5.05
CA LYS A 232 -19.34 29.16 -5.60
C LYS A 232 -17.88 29.60 -5.38
N GLU A 233 -17.24 30.06 -6.45
CA GLU A 233 -15.82 30.42 -6.53
C GLU A 233 -15.44 31.57 -5.57
N VAL A 234 -14.65 31.24 -4.56
CA VAL A 234 -13.53 32.08 -4.13
C VAL A 234 -12.29 31.32 -4.58
N LEU A 235 -11.46 31.96 -5.41
CA LEU A 235 -10.21 31.42 -5.96
C LEU A 235 -9.39 30.69 -4.87
N GLY A 236 -9.23 29.38 -5.03
CA GLY A 236 -8.33 28.51 -4.27
C GLY A 236 -9.00 27.49 -3.33
N PRO A 237 -8.33 26.36 -3.03
CA PRO A 237 -7.57 25.48 -3.92
C PRO A 237 -8.25 24.11 -4.06
N PHE A 238 -7.91 23.40 -5.14
CA PHE A 238 -8.28 22.01 -5.47
C PHE A 238 -9.64 21.80 -6.17
N THR A 239 -9.71 22.07 -7.46
CA THR A 239 -10.60 21.34 -8.40
C THR A 239 -9.80 20.19 -9.03
N LYS A 240 -10.36 18.97 -9.06
CA LYS A 240 -9.67 17.72 -9.44
C LYS A 240 -10.34 17.01 -10.63
N ASP A 241 -9.50 16.29 -11.37
CA ASP A 241 -9.73 15.12 -12.23
C ASP A 241 -10.99 15.08 -13.12
N SER A 242 -10.92 15.77 -14.25
CA SER A 242 -11.60 15.34 -15.48
C SER A 242 -10.55 14.90 -16.51
N THR A 243 -10.49 13.60 -16.81
CA THR A 243 -10.31 13.00 -18.17
C THR A 243 -9.85 11.55 -18.04
N LEU A 244 -10.81 10.63 -17.94
CA LEU A 244 -10.75 9.34 -18.61
C LEU A 244 -12.20 9.02 -18.95
N ASP A 245 -12.65 9.52 -20.10
CA ASP A 245 -13.94 9.13 -20.67
C ASP A 245 -13.87 7.64 -21.00
N PHE A 246 -14.42 6.83 -20.10
CA PHE A 246 -14.76 5.45 -20.42
C PHE A 246 -15.99 5.49 -21.33
N ASP A 247 -15.72 5.50 -22.63
CA ASP A 247 -16.72 5.32 -23.66
C ASP A 247 -17.58 4.06 -23.39
N ASN A 248 -18.87 4.25 -23.59
CA ASN A 248 -19.96 3.37 -23.21
C ASN A 248 -19.74 1.91 -23.62
N SER A 249 -19.98 0.99 -22.68
CA SER A 249 -20.08 -0.45 -22.93
C SER A 249 -21.05 -0.75 -24.08
N PRO A 250 -20.61 -1.43 -25.15
CA PRO A 250 -21.55 -2.05 -26.06
C PRO A 250 -22.04 -3.34 -25.38
N SER A 251 -23.31 -3.30 -24.97
CA SER A 251 -24.10 -4.44 -24.53
C SER A 251 -24.18 -5.48 -25.66
N ILE A 252 -23.30 -6.48 -25.68
CA ILE A 252 -23.42 -7.61 -26.59
C ILE A 252 -24.02 -8.79 -25.82
N THR A 253 -25.30 -8.98 -26.08
CA THR A 253 -26.13 -10.15 -25.75
C THR A 253 -25.41 -11.46 -26.02
N SER A 254 -25.33 -12.29 -24.97
CA SER A 254 -24.75 -13.64 -24.98
C SER A 254 -25.39 -14.55 -26.03
N PRO A 255 -24.62 -15.22 -26.91
CA PRO A 255 -25.17 -16.17 -27.87
C PRO A 255 -25.57 -17.50 -27.21
N GLN A 256 -26.61 -18.09 -27.77
CA GLN A 256 -27.31 -19.28 -27.29
C GLN A 256 -26.44 -20.55 -27.35
N PHE A 257 -26.53 -21.33 -26.27
CA PHE A 257 -25.86 -22.61 -26.06
C PHE A 257 -26.57 -23.74 -26.81
N ILE A 258 -25.85 -24.48 -27.66
CA ILE A 258 -26.30 -25.76 -28.23
C ILE A 258 -25.45 -26.87 -27.58
N PRO A 259 -26.06 -27.84 -26.86
CA PRO A 259 -25.33 -28.86 -26.11
C PRO A 259 -24.83 -29.99 -27.03
N SER A 260 -23.55 -30.35 -26.91
CA SER A 260 -22.99 -31.58 -27.51
C SER A 260 -23.07 -32.77 -26.55
N PRO A 261 -23.18 -34.02 -27.06
CA PRO A 261 -23.56 -35.17 -26.26
C PRO A 261 -22.37 -35.86 -25.60
N LEU A 262 -22.56 -36.18 -24.33
CA LEU A 262 -21.65 -36.94 -23.46
C LEU A 262 -21.30 -38.32 -24.05
N PRO A 263 -20.01 -38.67 -24.18
CA PRO A 263 -19.57 -40.06 -24.33
C PRO A 263 -19.45 -40.71 -22.94
N SER A 264 -20.05 -41.89 -22.83
CA SER A 264 -20.22 -42.68 -21.63
C SER A 264 -18.90 -43.21 -21.03
N MET A 265 -18.86 -43.11 -19.69
CA MET A 265 -17.83 -43.57 -18.78
C MET A 265 -17.58 -45.08 -18.87
N LYS A 266 -16.30 -45.48 -18.79
CA LYS A 266 -15.88 -46.84 -18.42
C LYS A 266 -15.33 -46.81 -16.99
N GLU A 267 -15.96 -47.60 -16.13
CA GLU A 267 -15.63 -47.84 -14.73
C GLU A 267 -14.23 -48.46 -14.59
N ARG A 268 -13.44 -47.98 -13.61
CA ARG A 268 -12.25 -48.69 -13.11
C ARG A 268 -12.03 -48.46 -11.61
N SER A 269 -11.36 -49.44 -11.04
CA SER A 269 -11.47 -49.99 -9.70
C SER A 269 -10.71 -49.23 -8.60
N VAL A 270 -11.29 -49.34 -7.40
CA VAL A 270 -10.93 -48.77 -6.10
C VAL A 270 -9.70 -49.46 -5.51
N THR A 271 -8.52 -48.80 -5.40
CA THR A 271 -7.43 -49.18 -4.46
C THR A 271 -6.23 -48.18 -4.35
N SER A 272 -6.37 -46.90 -4.75
CA SER A 272 -5.23 -45.96 -4.92
C SER A 272 -4.98 -44.93 -3.78
N SER A 273 -5.38 -45.18 -2.53
CA SER A 273 -5.44 -44.11 -1.51
C SER A 273 -4.16 -43.82 -0.72
N GLN A 274 -3.21 -44.75 -0.53
CA GLN A 274 -2.07 -44.53 0.40
C GLN A 274 -0.85 -43.81 -0.21
N SER A 275 -0.51 -44.06 -1.48
CA SER A 275 0.55 -43.31 -2.19
C SER A 275 0.20 -41.84 -2.34
N ALA A 276 -1.10 -41.56 -2.52
CA ALA A 276 -1.61 -40.20 -2.58
C ALA A 276 -1.32 -39.41 -1.30
N ILE A 277 -1.35 -40.04 -0.11
CA ILE A 277 -1.11 -39.34 1.16
C ILE A 277 0.36 -38.89 1.26
N LYS A 278 1.34 -39.79 1.10
CA LYS A 278 2.78 -39.43 1.14
C LYS A 278 3.20 -38.41 0.08
N TYR A 279 2.59 -38.49 -1.11
CA TYR A 279 2.87 -37.52 -2.18
C TYR A 279 2.27 -36.14 -1.88
N LYS A 280 1.04 -36.11 -1.35
CA LYS A 280 0.41 -34.87 -0.87
C LYS A 280 1.18 -34.24 0.27
N ASP A 281 1.72 -35.07 1.17
CA ASP A 281 2.61 -34.67 2.24
C ASP A 281 3.85 -33.97 1.67
N LEU A 282 4.53 -34.56 0.69
CA LEU A 282 5.68 -33.93 0.03
C LEU A 282 5.33 -32.60 -0.67
N LYS A 283 4.17 -32.51 -1.31
CA LYS A 283 3.67 -31.28 -1.93
C LYS A 283 3.42 -30.18 -0.89
N LEU A 284 2.83 -30.55 0.26
CA LEU A 284 2.58 -29.68 1.39
C LEU A 284 3.89 -29.19 2.01
N LEU A 285 4.85 -30.09 2.24
CA LEU A 285 6.18 -29.74 2.74
C LEU A 285 6.88 -28.74 1.81
N ARG A 286 6.86 -28.99 0.50
CA ARG A 286 7.46 -28.08 -0.49
C ARG A 286 6.77 -26.71 -0.48
N TYR A 287 5.44 -26.66 -0.35
CA TYR A 287 4.71 -25.40 -0.20
C TYR A 287 5.12 -24.63 1.06
N TYR A 288 5.18 -25.31 2.21
CA TYR A 288 5.47 -24.69 3.49
C TYR A 288 6.87 -24.06 3.47
N LYS A 289 7.85 -24.81 2.95
CA LYS A 289 9.22 -24.32 2.74
C LYS A 289 9.28 -23.14 1.79
N ASN A 290 8.54 -23.18 0.68
CA ASN A 290 8.53 -22.11 -0.31
C ASN A 290 7.95 -20.80 0.23
N ILE A 291 6.76 -20.85 0.84
CA ILE A 291 6.13 -19.67 1.44
C ILE A 291 6.98 -19.15 2.60
N TRP A 292 7.58 -20.04 3.40
CA TRP A 292 8.48 -19.63 4.48
C TRP A 292 9.74 -18.92 3.95
N LEU A 293 10.41 -19.46 2.93
CA LEU A 293 11.58 -18.82 2.31
C LEU A 293 11.22 -17.45 1.71
N ASN A 294 10.09 -17.35 1.00
CA ASN A 294 9.63 -16.07 0.47
C ASN A 294 9.31 -15.07 1.60
N SER A 295 8.71 -15.53 2.70
CA SER A 295 8.46 -14.69 3.88
C SER A 295 9.77 -14.17 4.47
N LYS A 296 10.76 -15.05 4.67
CA LYS A 296 12.09 -14.64 5.17
C LYS A 296 12.82 -13.65 4.29
N LEU A 297 12.76 -13.82 2.98
CA LEU A 297 13.35 -12.86 2.06
C LEU A 297 12.59 -11.53 2.05
N MET A 298 11.26 -11.57 2.06
CA MET A 298 10.45 -10.36 2.07
C MET A 298 10.69 -9.54 3.35
N ASN A 299 10.83 -10.20 4.49
CA ASN A 299 11.06 -9.61 5.80
C ASN A 299 12.57 -9.42 6.16
N TRP A 300 13.48 -9.55 5.20
CA TRP A 300 14.92 -9.30 5.40
C TRP A 300 15.62 -10.16 6.47
N GLN A 301 15.16 -11.41 6.62
CA GLN A 301 15.67 -12.38 7.59
C GLN A 301 16.34 -13.63 6.95
N PRO A 302 17.17 -13.52 5.88
CA PRO A 302 17.81 -14.68 5.27
C PRO A 302 19.07 -15.15 6.02
N PHE A 303 19.58 -14.35 6.96
CA PHE A 303 20.87 -14.59 7.62
C PHE A 303 20.77 -14.71 9.15
N ASP A 304 19.56 -14.98 9.65
CA ASP A 304 19.32 -15.19 11.07
C ASP A 304 20.10 -16.40 11.61
N SER A 305 20.54 -16.31 12.86
CA SER A 305 21.28 -17.40 13.52
C SER A 305 20.49 -18.71 13.57
N GLU A 306 19.17 -18.63 13.61
CA GLU A 306 18.25 -19.77 13.66
C GLU A 306 17.70 -20.17 12.28
N PHE A 307 18.17 -19.56 11.18
CA PHE A 307 17.64 -19.81 9.84
C PHE A 307 17.66 -21.30 9.47
N ILE A 308 18.80 -21.96 9.68
CA ILE A 308 18.98 -23.38 9.33
C ILE A 308 18.17 -24.31 10.26
N SER A 309 18.12 -24.00 11.56
CA SER A 309 17.32 -24.77 12.51
C SER A 309 15.82 -24.64 12.22
N ASN A 310 15.35 -23.44 11.90
CA ASN A 310 13.95 -23.16 11.59
C ASN A 310 13.55 -23.84 10.28
N TYR A 311 14.40 -23.77 9.25
CA TYR A 311 14.18 -24.48 7.99
C TYR A 311 14.06 -26.01 8.18
N SER A 312 14.94 -26.61 9.01
CA SER A 312 14.87 -28.04 9.34
C SER A 312 13.59 -28.39 10.11
N ALA A 313 13.18 -27.53 11.04
CA ALA A 313 12.01 -27.72 11.88
C ALA A 313 10.69 -27.75 11.08
N ILE A 314 10.61 -27.15 9.89
CA ILE A 314 9.38 -27.17 9.04
C ILE A 314 8.92 -28.59 8.79
N LYS A 315 9.86 -29.49 8.48
CA LYS A 315 9.56 -30.91 8.27
C LYS A 315 9.09 -31.57 9.56
N SER A 316 9.71 -31.25 10.69
CA SER A 316 9.33 -31.80 11.99
C SER A 316 7.97 -31.31 12.48
N SER A 317 7.60 -30.07 12.18
CA SER A 317 6.28 -29.50 12.52
C SER A 317 5.16 -30.17 11.73
N LEU A 318 5.39 -30.50 10.45
CA LEU A 318 4.43 -31.21 9.61
C LEU A 318 4.29 -32.70 9.98
N TYR A 319 5.37 -33.35 10.42
CA TYR A 319 5.39 -34.79 10.74
C TYR A 319 5.92 -35.07 12.15
N PRO A 320 5.14 -34.77 13.21
CA PRO A 320 5.58 -34.99 14.59
C PRO A 320 5.84 -36.48 14.90
N ASP A 321 5.12 -37.40 14.24
CA ASP A 321 5.20 -38.85 14.50
C ASP A 321 6.41 -39.54 13.85
N GLN A 322 7.09 -38.87 12.91
CA GLN A 322 8.30 -39.45 12.30
C GLN A 322 9.49 -39.24 13.22
N VAL A 323 10.06 -40.34 13.73
CA VAL A 323 11.28 -40.36 14.56
C VAL A 323 12.30 -39.37 13.98
N GLN A 324 12.72 -38.40 14.80
CA GLN A 324 13.73 -37.40 14.47
C GLN A 324 15.03 -38.10 14.05
N ASN A 325 15.15 -38.49 12.79
CA ASN A 325 16.46 -38.80 12.23
C ASN A 325 17.25 -37.50 12.31
N ILE A 326 18.33 -37.50 13.08
CA ILE A 326 19.34 -36.45 13.12
C ILE A 326 19.64 -36.12 11.65
N GLN A 327 19.10 -35.02 11.14
CA GLN A 327 19.25 -34.68 9.73
C GLN A 327 20.73 -34.36 9.53
N ASN A 328 21.38 -35.13 8.67
CA ASN A 328 22.73 -34.79 8.23
C ASN A 328 22.66 -33.39 7.62
N VAL A 329 23.44 -32.45 8.15
CA VAL A 329 23.47 -31.05 7.72
C VAL A 329 23.71 -30.94 6.22
N ASP A 330 24.50 -31.85 5.65
CA ASP A 330 24.73 -31.89 4.21
C ASP A 330 23.47 -32.23 3.40
N LEU A 331 22.64 -33.18 3.88
CA LEU A 331 21.34 -33.49 3.24
C LEU A 331 20.36 -32.33 3.36
N LEU A 332 20.41 -31.58 4.48
CA LEU A 332 19.63 -30.37 4.67
C LEU A 332 20.01 -29.29 3.66
N PHE A 333 21.31 -29.12 3.39
CA PHE A 333 21.78 -28.18 2.37
C PHE A 333 21.46 -28.62 0.94
N THR A 334 21.54 -29.91 0.63
CA THR A 334 21.08 -30.43 -0.66
C THR A 334 19.62 -30.06 -0.91
N ASP A 335 18.74 -30.33 0.06
CA ASP A 335 17.31 -29.99 -0.01
C ASP A 335 17.06 -28.46 -0.04
N LEU A 336 17.80 -27.67 0.74
CA LEU A 336 17.67 -26.21 0.75
C LEU A 336 18.06 -25.59 -0.60
N ILE A 337 19.17 -26.04 -1.20
CA ILE A 337 19.64 -25.55 -2.50
C ILE A 337 18.61 -25.88 -3.58
N GLU A 338 18.18 -27.14 -3.68
CA GLU A 338 17.14 -27.57 -4.63
C GLU A 338 15.85 -26.76 -4.46
N THR A 339 15.41 -26.58 -3.21
CA THR A 339 14.20 -25.82 -2.89
C THR A 339 14.37 -24.36 -3.28
N ALA A 340 15.49 -23.70 -2.96
CA ALA A 340 15.73 -22.31 -3.27
C ALA A 340 15.74 -22.03 -4.79
N PHE A 341 16.42 -22.87 -5.58
CA PHE A 341 16.38 -22.74 -7.05
C PHE A 341 14.99 -23.02 -7.62
N THR A 342 14.27 -23.98 -7.06
CA THR A 342 12.88 -24.25 -7.45
C THR A 342 11.97 -23.07 -7.15
N CYS A 343 12.12 -22.44 -5.97
CA CYS A 343 11.36 -21.25 -5.59
C CYS A 343 11.66 -20.08 -6.52
N PHE A 344 12.94 -19.84 -6.83
CA PHE A 344 13.34 -18.78 -7.75
C PHE A 344 12.84 -19.02 -9.17
N ALA A 345 12.94 -20.25 -9.70
CA ALA A 345 12.40 -20.59 -11.01
C ALA A 345 10.88 -20.39 -11.07
N GLN A 346 10.16 -20.75 -10.01
CA GLN A 346 8.71 -20.52 -9.90
C GLN A 346 8.40 -19.02 -9.90
N PHE A 347 9.17 -18.25 -9.14
CA PHE A 347 9.06 -16.79 -9.07
C PHE A 347 9.26 -16.15 -10.47
N VAL A 348 10.35 -16.44 -11.17
CA VAL A 348 10.64 -15.84 -12.50
C VAL A 348 9.79 -16.41 -13.64
N SER A 349 9.34 -17.66 -13.55
CA SER A 349 8.47 -18.26 -14.57
C SER A 349 7.03 -17.75 -14.51
N ASN A 350 6.66 -17.06 -13.44
CA ASN A 350 5.32 -16.56 -13.24
C ASN A 350 5.04 -15.42 -14.23
N LYS A 351 4.37 -15.75 -15.34
CA LYS A 351 3.92 -14.80 -16.36
C LYS A 351 3.07 -13.66 -15.79
N LEU A 352 2.48 -13.79 -14.58
CA LEU A 352 1.73 -12.71 -13.93
C LEU A 352 2.65 -11.69 -13.25
N TYR A 353 3.88 -12.05 -12.85
CA TYR A 353 4.84 -11.09 -12.28
C TYR A 353 5.41 -10.17 -13.35
N HIS A 354 5.89 -10.79 -14.45
CA HIS A 354 6.40 -10.09 -15.63
C HIS A 354 5.28 -9.68 -16.59
N GLN A 355 4.01 -9.74 -16.16
CA GLN A 355 2.90 -9.23 -16.96
C GLN A 355 2.95 -7.70 -16.99
N SER A 356 2.41 -7.13 -18.06
CA SER A 356 2.49 -5.69 -18.28
C SER A 356 1.88 -4.82 -17.17
N ASN A 357 1.12 -5.36 -16.21
CA ASN A 357 0.44 -4.59 -15.16
C ASN A 357 1.23 -4.38 -13.87
N SER A 358 2.45 -4.94 -13.74
CA SER A 358 3.31 -4.67 -12.58
C SER A 358 4.78 -4.51 -12.96
N THR A 359 5.52 -3.75 -12.15
CA THR A 359 6.96 -3.45 -12.37
C THR A 359 7.83 -3.83 -11.18
N TYR A 360 7.35 -4.70 -10.29
CA TYR A 360 8.08 -5.12 -9.11
C TYR A 360 9.40 -5.83 -9.46
N ASN A 361 10.48 -5.47 -8.79
CA ASN A 361 11.81 -6.07 -8.97
C ASN A 361 12.67 -6.07 -7.70
N LEU A 362 12.22 -5.47 -6.59
CA LEU A 362 12.97 -5.51 -5.33
C LEU A 362 13.08 -6.95 -4.79
N LEU A 363 11.96 -7.68 -4.72
CA LEU A 363 11.95 -9.07 -4.23
C LEU A 363 12.77 -10.00 -5.13
N GLU A 364 12.73 -9.79 -6.44
CA GLU A 364 13.60 -10.46 -7.41
C GLU A 364 15.07 -10.25 -7.08
N ARG A 365 15.49 -8.99 -6.83
CA ARG A 365 16.87 -8.68 -6.46
C ARG A 365 17.26 -9.33 -5.12
N LYS A 366 16.35 -9.40 -4.14
CA LYS A 366 16.60 -10.13 -2.87
C LYS A 366 16.84 -11.62 -3.12
N TRP A 367 16.06 -12.25 -4.00
CA TRP A 367 16.26 -13.64 -4.40
C TRP A 367 17.62 -13.87 -5.07
N ILE A 368 18.01 -12.98 -5.99
CA ILE A 368 19.31 -13.04 -6.66
C ILE A 368 20.45 -12.94 -5.63
N LEU A 369 20.38 -12.02 -4.67
CA LEU A 369 21.38 -11.87 -3.62
C LEU A 369 21.41 -13.07 -2.67
N PHE A 370 20.24 -13.62 -2.34
CA PHE A 370 20.15 -14.82 -1.53
C PHE A 370 20.84 -16.00 -2.20
N LEU A 371 20.49 -16.30 -3.45
CA LEU A 371 21.07 -17.42 -4.19
C LEU A 371 22.56 -17.19 -4.49
N SER A 372 22.95 -16.00 -4.93
CA SER A 372 24.33 -15.77 -5.40
C SER A 372 25.32 -15.48 -4.28
N LYS A 373 24.90 -15.01 -3.09
CA LYS A 373 25.83 -14.58 -2.02
C LYS A 373 25.51 -15.22 -0.68
N ILE A 374 24.28 -15.12 -0.19
CA ILE A 374 23.93 -15.54 1.18
C ILE A 374 23.93 -17.06 1.32
N LEU A 375 23.31 -17.77 0.38
CA LEU A 375 23.26 -19.23 0.36
C LEU A 375 24.67 -19.85 0.27
N PRO A 376 25.59 -19.39 -0.62
CA PRO A 376 27.00 -19.80 -0.57
C PRO A 376 27.66 -19.59 0.79
N LEU A 377 27.40 -18.44 1.43
CA LEU A 377 27.95 -18.15 2.75
C LEU A 377 27.40 -19.08 3.83
N LEU A 378 26.10 -19.40 3.79
CA LEU A 378 25.47 -20.36 4.71
C LEU A 378 26.05 -21.77 4.53
N VAL A 379 26.24 -22.20 3.28
CA VAL A 379 26.92 -23.46 2.95
C VAL A 379 28.33 -23.47 3.52
N TYR A 380 29.12 -22.41 3.28
CA TYR A 380 30.50 -22.31 3.77
C TYR A 380 30.61 -22.34 5.30
N LYS A 381 29.67 -21.70 6.00
CA LYS A 381 29.65 -21.64 7.47
C LYS A 381 29.20 -22.94 8.14
N ASN A 382 28.29 -23.70 7.54
CA ASN A 382 27.59 -24.79 8.24
C ASN A 382 27.76 -26.19 7.62
N SER A 383 28.09 -26.32 6.33
CA SER A 383 28.21 -27.63 5.66
C SER A 383 29.58 -28.29 5.85
N SER A 384 29.72 -29.56 5.43
CA SER A 384 31.03 -30.24 5.38
C SER A 384 32.02 -29.66 4.37
N ARG A 385 31.59 -28.67 3.56
CA ARG A 385 32.36 -28.05 2.46
C ARG A 385 32.80 -29.04 1.39
N THR A 386 32.05 -30.14 1.24
CA THR A 386 32.33 -31.14 0.22
C THR A 386 31.62 -30.78 -1.08
N ALA A 387 32.36 -30.69 -2.20
CA ALA A 387 31.80 -30.37 -3.51
C ALA A 387 30.69 -31.33 -3.97
N HIS A 388 30.66 -32.57 -3.47
CA HIS A 388 29.59 -33.53 -3.75
C HIS A 388 28.22 -33.10 -3.24
N VAL A 389 28.13 -32.35 -2.13
CA VAL A 389 26.85 -31.85 -1.61
C VAL A 389 26.21 -30.89 -2.61
N ILE A 390 27.05 -30.01 -3.18
CA ILE A 390 26.66 -29.04 -4.21
C ILE A 390 26.35 -29.74 -5.53
N GLY A 391 27.20 -30.68 -5.96
CA GLY A 391 26.97 -31.48 -7.17
C GLY A 391 25.65 -32.22 -7.10
N ASN A 392 25.41 -32.97 -6.03
CA ASN A 392 24.15 -33.70 -5.83
C ASN A 392 22.93 -32.77 -5.85
N ALA A 393 23.04 -31.58 -5.23
CA ALA A 393 21.94 -30.62 -5.21
C ALA A 393 21.65 -30.04 -6.60
N LEU A 394 22.68 -29.62 -7.32
CA LEU A 394 22.53 -29.04 -8.66
C LEU A 394 22.08 -30.07 -9.70
N ASP A 395 22.58 -31.30 -9.59
CA ASP A 395 22.19 -32.42 -10.45
C ASP A 395 20.76 -32.91 -10.11
N GLY A 396 20.32 -32.67 -8.87
CA GLY A 396 18.95 -32.94 -8.40
C GLY A 396 17.91 -31.90 -8.83
N ILE A 397 18.33 -30.76 -9.39
CA ILE A 397 17.41 -29.75 -9.90
C ILE A 397 16.69 -30.29 -11.15
N ASP A 398 15.37 -30.24 -11.13
CA ASP A 398 14.53 -30.64 -12.27
C ASP A 398 14.89 -29.86 -13.55
N ASP A 399 15.00 -30.56 -14.69
CA ASP A 399 15.27 -29.96 -16.01
C ASP A 399 14.32 -28.80 -16.35
N LYS A 400 13.08 -28.84 -15.89
CA LYS A 400 12.09 -27.75 -16.10
C LYS A 400 12.46 -26.50 -15.32
N VAL A 401 13.00 -26.63 -14.11
CA VAL A 401 13.52 -25.51 -13.29
C VAL A 401 14.71 -24.87 -14.01
N ILE A 402 15.62 -25.69 -14.53
CA ILE A 402 16.77 -25.22 -15.33
C ILE A 402 16.30 -24.47 -16.59
N LYS A 403 15.30 -25.00 -17.30
CA LYS A 403 14.72 -24.35 -18.49
C LYS A 403 14.07 -23.01 -18.15
N ALA A 404 13.31 -22.94 -17.05
CA ALA A 404 12.66 -21.69 -16.61
C ALA A 404 13.69 -20.60 -16.27
N ILE A 405 14.73 -20.95 -15.52
CA ILE A 405 15.84 -20.04 -15.22
C ILE A 405 16.55 -19.61 -16.51
N SER A 406 16.87 -20.56 -17.39
CA SER A 406 17.53 -20.26 -18.65
C SER A 406 16.71 -19.34 -19.56
N ALA A 407 15.39 -19.55 -19.64
CA ALA A 407 14.50 -18.72 -20.43
C ALA A 407 14.46 -17.28 -19.89
N TYR A 408 14.36 -17.10 -18.58
CA TYR A 408 14.39 -15.78 -17.95
C TYR A 408 15.68 -14.99 -18.26
N TYR A 409 16.85 -15.63 -18.20
CA TYR A 409 18.12 -14.97 -18.54
C TYR A 409 18.24 -14.70 -20.06
N GLN A 410 17.74 -15.59 -20.92
CA GLN A 410 17.71 -15.36 -22.36
C GLN A 410 16.83 -14.16 -22.74
N GLU A 411 15.62 -14.05 -22.16
CA GLU A 411 14.73 -12.91 -22.40
C GLU A 411 15.35 -11.58 -21.96
N ASN A 412 16.06 -11.57 -20.82
CA ASN A 412 16.76 -10.39 -20.32
C ASN A 412 17.99 -10.01 -21.16
N ASP A 413 18.73 -11.00 -21.66
CA ASP A 413 19.88 -10.77 -22.54
C ASP A 413 19.45 -10.32 -23.93
N ASP A 414 18.41 -10.92 -24.52
CA ASP A 414 17.84 -10.51 -25.81
C ASP A 414 17.34 -9.06 -25.77
N GLY A 415 16.84 -8.60 -24.61
CA GLY A 415 16.48 -7.20 -24.38
C GLY A 415 17.65 -6.23 -24.47
N ARG A 416 18.87 -6.67 -24.14
CA ARG A 416 20.11 -5.86 -24.22
C ARG A 416 20.76 -5.96 -25.60
N SER A 417 20.78 -7.15 -26.19
CA SER A 417 21.51 -7.45 -27.44
C SER A 417 20.74 -7.11 -28.71
N ARG A 418 19.46 -6.72 -28.65
CA ARG A 418 18.66 -6.39 -29.85
C ARG A 418 19.21 -5.21 -30.67
N ASN A 419 20.20 -4.49 -30.14
CA ASN A 419 20.92 -3.42 -30.84
C ASN A 419 22.26 -3.87 -31.46
N ASP A 420 22.71 -5.10 -31.22
CA ASP A 420 23.96 -5.60 -31.79
C ASP A 420 23.73 -6.33 -33.12
N ASP A 421 24.71 -6.15 -34.01
CA ASP A 421 24.68 -6.42 -35.44
C ASP A 421 24.20 -7.84 -35.80
N LEU A 422 23.41 -7.96 -36.88
CA LEU A 422 22.82 -9.22 -37.37
C LEU A 422 23.87 -10.25 -37.83
N PHE A 423 25.15 -9.88 -37.79
CA PHE A 423 26.31 -10.68 -38.20
C PHE A 423 27.20 -11.13 -37.04
N ASP A 424 26.97 -10.63 -35.81
CA ASP A 424 27.69 -11.07 -34.62
C ASP A 424 26.96 -12.27 -33.98
N ASP A 425 26.95 -13.41 -34.68
CA ASP A 425 26.58 -14.73 -34.15
C ASP A 425 27.63 -15.25 -33.14
N TYR A 426 28.22 -14.38 -32.31
CA TYR A 426 28.99 -14.86 -31.18
C TYR A 426 27.99 -15.50 -30.20
N PRO A 427 28.19 -16.77 -29.78
CA PRO A 427 27.35 -17.37 -28.78
C PRO A 427 27.44 -16.51 -27.52
N SER A 428 26.36 -15.79 -27.21
CA SER A 428 26.28 -15.02 -25.98
C SER A 428 26.49 -16.02 -24.85
N THR A 429 27.51 -15.77 -24.02
CA THR A 429 27.71 -16.54 -22.80
C THR A 429 26.58 -16.19 -21.83
N SER A 430 25.37 -16.66 -22.10
CA SER A 430 24.19 -16.51 -21.25
C SER A 430 24.35 -17.41 -20.02
N LEU A 431 25.24 -16.97 -19.11
CA LEU A 431 25.39 -17.52 -17.79
C LEU A 431 24.13 -17.14 -17.00
N ASP A 432 23.59 -18.11 -16.26
CA ASP A 432 22.44 -17.90 -15.40
C ASP A 432 22.84 -17.85 -13.90
N ILE A 433 21.87 -17.65 -13.02
CA ILE A 433 22.06 -17.58 -11.57
C ILE A 433 22.80 -18.79 -10.96
N ARG A 434 22.76 -19.97 -11.59
CA ARG A 434 23.50 -21.17 -11.11
C ARG A 434 25.00 -20.95 -11.25
N HIS A 435 25.42 -20.28 -12.32
CA HIS A 435 26.82 -19.95 -12.55
C HIS A 435 27.31 -18.92 -11.54
N ASP A 436 26.49 -17.94 -11.18
CA ASP A 436 26.84 -16.95 -10.16
C ASP A 436 26.92 -17.57 -8.76
N PHE A 437 26.04 -18.52 -8.45
CA PHE A 437 26.14 -19.37 -7.26
C PHE A 437 27.47 -20.15 -7.22
N ILE A 438 27.84 -20.82 -8.33
CA ILE A 438 29.10 -21.57 -8.43
C ILE A 438 30.33 -20.65 -8.33
N LYS A 439 30.31 -19.47 -8.96
CA LYS A 439 31.40 -18.47 -8.87
C LYS A 439 31.62 -18.06 -7.41
N SER A 440 30.55 -17.76 -6.68
CA SER A 440 30.65 -17.42 -5.26
C SER A 440 31.17 -18.58 -4.41
N LEU A 441 30.76 -19.82 -4.67
CA LEU A 441 31.32 -21.00 -3.99
C LEU A 441 32.80 -21.23 -4.35
N THR A 442 33.22 -20.87 -5.56
CA THR A 442 34.61 -20.97 -6.02
C THR A 442 35.48 -19.94 -5.30
N MET A 443 35.02 -18.70 -5.17
CA MET A 443 35.70 -17.65 -4.38
C MET A 443 35.90 -18.07 -2.92
N LEU A 444 34.92 -18.80 -2.35
CA LEU A 444 34.97 -19.33 -0.98
C LEU A 444 35.80 -20.64 -0.85
N GLY A 445 36.34 -21.16 -1.95
CA GLY A 445 37.12 -22.40 -1.97
C GLY A 445 36.32 -23.68 -1.66
N VAL A 446 34.99 -23.64 -1.75
CA VAL A 446 34.12 -24.81 -1.52
C VAL A 446 34.12 -25.75 -2.73
N VAL A 447 34.19 -25.20 -3.94
CA VAL A 447 34.26 -25.95 -5.20
C VAL A 447 35.45 -25.48 -6.05
N PRO A 448 36.10 -26.38 -6.82
CA PRO A 448 37.18 -25.99 -7.71
C PRO A 448 36.65 -25.18 -8.91
N PRO A 449 37.44 -24.29 -9.53
CA PRO A 449 36.98 -23.44 -10.64
C PRO A 449 36.51 -24.24 -11.86
N VAL A 450 37.11 -25.42 -12.09
CA VAL A 450 36.72 -26.34 -13.16
C VAL A 450 35.30 -26.89 -12.95
N PHE A 451 34.77 -26.86 -11.73
CA PHE A 451 33.41 -27.35 -11.44
C PHE A 451 32.34 -26.64 -12.26
N ILE A 452 32.54 -25.36 -12.61
CA ILE A 452 31.59 -24.61 -13.44
C ILE A 452 31.37 -25.27 -14.80
N THR A 453 32.38 -25.94 -15.36
CA THR A 453 32.31 -26.51 -16.72
C THR A 453 31.32 -27.65 -16.82
N ASN A 454 30.96 -28.26 -15.70
CA ASN A 454 29.95 -29.34 -15.66
C ASN A 454 28.53 -28.82 -15.92
N TYR A 455 28.30 -27.51 -15.76
CA TYR A 455 26.99 -26.88 -15.86
C TYR A 455 26.85 -25.90 -17.03
N LEU A 456 27.91 -25.76 -17.83
CA LEU A 456 27.91 -25.01 -19.09
C LEU A 456 27.14 -25.78 -20.17
N ARG A 457 26.49 -25.04 -21.08
CA ARG A 457 25.95 -25.63 -22.33
C ARG A 457 27.10 -26.01 -23.27
N GLY A 458 26.87 -26.93 -24.19
CA GLY A 458 27.92 -27.49 -25.06
C GLY A 458 28.66 -26.48 -25.95
N ASP A 459 28.07 -25.31 -26.18
CA ASP A 459 28.61 -24.16 -26.90
C ASP A 459 29.27 -23.10 -25.98
N GLN A 460 28.99 -23.12 -24.68
CA GLN A 460 29.51 -22.16 -23.72
C GLN A 460 30.91 -22.57 -23.27
N THR A 461 31.84 -21.63 -23.27
CA THR A 461 33.17 -21.81 -22.69
C THR A 461 33.45 -20.71 -21.69
N VAL A 462 33.88 -21.11 -20.49
CA VAL A 462 34.37 -20.20 -19.46
C VAL A 462 35.81 -20.57 -19.19
N ASP A 463 36.72 -19.59 -19.29
CA ASP A 463 38.10 -19.82 -18.88
C ASP A 463 38.15 -19.97 -17.35
N SER A 464 38.22 -21.22 -16.89
CA SER A 464 38.35 -21.57 -15.47
C SER A 464 39.54 -20.87 -14.78
N LYS A 465 40.57 -20.43 -15.53
CA LYS A 465 41.71 -19.68 -14.98
C LYS A 465 41.44 -18.20 -14.78
N ALA A 466 40.45 -17.65 -15.47
CA ALA A 466 40.03 -16.25 -15.33
C ALA A 466 39.06 -16.02 -14.16
N LEU A 467 38.49 -17.10 -13.60
CA LEU A 467 37.61 -17.01 -12.45
C LEU A 467 38.38 -16.57 -11.21
N ALA A 468 37.78 -15.66 -10.44
CA ALA A 468 38.27 -15.32 -9.11
C ALA A 468 38.21 -16.55 -8.20
N THR A 469 39.36 -16.94 -7.66
CA THR A 469 39.52 -18.13 -6.79
C THR A 469 39.89 -17.77 -5.36
N THR A 470 40.16 -16.49 -5.11
CA THR A 470 40.54 -15.99 -3.79
C THR A 470 39.37 -15.27 -3.15
N ASP A 471 39.33 -15.33 -1.82
CA ASP A 471 38.38 -14.59 -0.99
C ASP A 471 38.89 -13.18 -0.65
N ASP A 472 39.74 -12.62 -1.53
CA ASP A 472 40.45 -11.38 -1.27
C ASP A 472 39.62 -10.19 -1.77
N LEU A 473 39.49 -9.16 -0.94
CA LEU A 473 38.94 -7.88 -1.37
C LEU A 473 40.06 -7.10 -2.07
N THR A 474 39.85 -6.74 -3.34
CA THR A 474 40.83 -6.00 -4.14
C THR A 474 40.27 -4.70 -4.68
N PHE A 475 41.12 -3.68 -4.79
CA PHE A 475 40.80 -2.41 -5.45
C PHE A 475 41.99 -1.94 -6.27
N THR A 476 41.76 -1.05 -7.24
CA THR A 476 42.83 -0.50 -8.07
C THR A 476 43.20 0.88 -7.55
N ASN A 477 44.44 1.04 -7.07
CA ASN A 477 44.90 2.33 -6.59
C ASN A 477 45.06 3.34 -7.75
N GLN A 478 45.34 4.60 -7.41
CA GLN A 478 45.51 5.68 -8.40
C GLN A 478 46.67 5.44 -9.40
N GLN A 479 47.61 4.54 -9.08
CA GLN A 479 48.72 4.15 -9.96
C GLN A 479 48.33 3.00 -10.91
N GLY A 480 47.10 2.48 -10.84
CA GLY A 480 46.64 1.33 -11.61
C GLY A 480 47.08 -0.02 -11.04
N ILE A 481 47.60 -0.06 -9.81
CA ILE A 481 48.04 -1.29 -9.15
C ILE A 481 46.88 -1.86 -8.33
N ILE A 482 46.64 -3.16 -8.49
CA ILE A 482 45.64 -3.89 -7.70
C ILE A 482 46.22 -4.17 -6.32
N GLU A 483 45.59 -3.62 -5.28
CA GLU A 483 45.94 -3.84 -3.87
C GLU A 483 44.91 -4.75 -3.19
N ILE A 484 45.39 -5.59 -2.27
CA ILE A 484 44.55 -6.46 -1.43
C ILE A 484 44.28 -5.78 -0.09
N VAL A 485 43.02 -5.67 0.29
CA VAL A 485 42.58 -5.10 1.56
C VAL A 485 42.64 -6.17 2.65
N ASN A 486 43.63 -6.06 3.54
CA ASN A 486 43.75 -6.95 4.69
C ASN A 486 42.90 -6.49 5.89
N ASP A 487 42.72 -5.18 6.04
CA ASP A 487 42.01 -4.56 7.16
C ASP A 487 40.89 -3.67 6.61
N ILE A 488 39.67 -4.22 6.60
CA ILE A 488 38.50 -3.57 6.01
C ILE A 488 38.12 -2.30 6.78
N PRO A 489 38.00 -2.28 8.12
CA PRO A 489 37.71 -1.05 8.86
C PRO A 489 38.71 0.09 8.59
N ASN A 490 40.01 -0.21 8.59
CA ASN A 490 41.03 0.81 8.32
C ASN A 490 40.99 1.30 6.87
N PHE A 491 40.75 0.39 5.91
CA PHE A 491 40.56 0.75 4.51
C PHE A 491 39.34 1.65 4.28
N ILE A 492 38.22 1.37 4.93
CA ILE A 492 37.02 2.21 4.85
C ILE A 492 37.35 3.59 5.40
N ARG A 493 37.98 3.69 6.58
CA ARG A 493 38.33 4.98 7.20
C ARG A 493 39.30 5.80 6.34
N SER A 494 40.36 5.20 5.80
CA SER A 494 41.31 5.89 4.91
C SER A 494 40.67 6.33 3.60
N SER A 495 39.78 5.51 3.04
CA SER A 495 39.01 5.88 1.83
C SER A 495 38.00 6.99 2.13
N LEU A 496 37.45 6.98 3.35
CA LEU A 496 36.73 8.03 4.08
C LEU A 496 37.38 9.41 3.92
N GLU A 497 38.59 9.49 4.45
CA GLU A 497 39.35 10.73 4.58
C GLU A 497 39.63 11.40 3.22
N GLY A 498 39.98 10.60 2.20
CA GLY A 498 40.24 11.09 0.84
C GLY A 498 39.01 11.30 -0.05
N MET A 499 37.79 11.03 0.44
CA MET A 499 36.56 11.18 -0.35
C MET A 499 36.06 12.63 -0.34
N GLU A 500 35.86 13.19 -1.54
CA GLU A 500 35.15 14.44 -1.74
C GLU A 500 33.66 14.15 -1.97
N MET A 501 32.77 14.88 -1.31
CA MET A 501 31.33 14.60 -1.32
C MET A 501 30.68 14.77 -2.69
N GLU A 502 31.15 15.73 -3.49
CA GLU A 502 30.62 15.98 -4.84
C GLU A 502 30.83 14.79 -5.80
N ASN A 503 31.92 14.04 -5.61
CA ASN A 503 32.30 12.90 -6.45
C ASN A 503 31.40 11.68 -6.22
N VAL A 504 30.66 11.63 -5.11
CA VAL A 504 29.73 10.52 -4.82
C VAL A 504 28.68 10.45 -5.92
N SER A 505 28.04 11.56 -6.29
CA SER A 505 26.99 11.55 -7.32
C SER A 505 27.46 11.33 -8.77
N GLU A 506 28.78 11.32 -9.03
CA GLU A 506 29.32 11.24 -10.40
C GLU A 506 29.91 9.86 -10.73
N PRO A 507 29.22 9.03 -11.54
CA PRO A 507 29.68 7.67 -11.84
C PRO A 507 31.01 7.62 -12.60
N THR A 508 31.38 8.67 -13.34
CA THR A 508 32.64 8.76 -14.09
C THR A 508 33.88 8.87 -13.20
N LEU A 509 33.72 9.41 -11.98
CA LEU A 509 34.81 9.67 -11.03
C LEU A 509 35.03 8.54 -10.02
N VAL A 510 34.23 7.47 -10.10
CA VAL A 510 34.33 6.26 -9.26
C VAL A 510 35.75 5.68 -9.24
N SER A 511 36.54 5.90 -10.30
CA SER A 511 37.92 5.44 -10.40
C SER A 511 38.89 6.04 -9.37
N SER A 512 38.56 7.15 -8.70
CA SER A 512 39.50 7.85 -7.81
C SER A 512 39.56 7.33 -6.37
N ASN A 513 38.46 6.74 -5.87
CA ASN A 513 38.30 6.36 -4.46
C ASN A 513 38.10 4.84 -4.30
N GLY A 514 38.93 4.19 -3.47
CA GLY A 514 38.90 2.74 -3.28
C GLY A 514 37.54 2.21 -2.81
N LEU A 515 36.87 2.90 -1.87
CA LEU A 515 35.56 2.46 -1.37
C LEU A 515 34.49 2.56 -2.46
N LEU A 516 34.47 3.65 -3.24
CA LEU A 516 33.53 3.79 -4.35
C LEU A 516 33.73 2.70 -5.42
N GLN A 517 34.99 2.36 -5.75
CA GLN A 517 35.29 1.26 -6.67
C GLN A 517 34.77 -0.10 -6.17
N VAL A 518 34.93 -0.37 -4.88
CA VAL A 518 34.44 -1.61 -4.26
C VAL A 518 32.92 -1.67 -4.31
N LEU A 519 32.25 -0.56 -3.99
CA LEU A 519 30.79 -0.50 -3.98
C LEU A 519 30.17 -0.47 -5.39
N SER A 520 30.84 0.15 -6.37
CA SER A 520 30.41 0.09 -7.77
C SER A 520 30.54 -1.31 -8.36
N ASN A 521 31.41 -2.15 -7.81
CA ASN A 521 31.60 -3.55 -8.22
C ASN A 521 31.14 -4.53 -7.14
N PHE A 522 30.23 -4.13 -6.25
CA PHE A 522 29.88 -4.91 -5.06
C PHE A 522 29.37 -6.32 -5.40
N ASP A 523 28.60 -6.48 -6.48
CA ASP A 523 28.13 -7.77 -6.99
C ASP A 523 29.27 -8.78 -7.30
N THR A 524 30.48 -8.31 -7.59
CA THR A 524 31.66 -9.14 -7.86
C THR A 524 32.44 -9.54 -6.60
N VAL A 525 32.22 -8.83 -5.49
CA VAL A 525 32.90 -9.09 -4.21
C VAL A 525 32.45 -10.44 -3.65
N SER A 526 33.38 -11.17 -3.02
CA SER A 526 33.10 -12.47 -2.42
C SER A 526 32.11 -12.36 -1.25
N PRO A 527 31.30 -13.40 -0.97
CA PRO A 527 30.23 -13.31 0.04
C PRO A 527 30.71 -13.00 1.46
N THR A 528 31.85 -13.56 1.88
CA THR A 528 32.49 -13.31 3.18
C THR A 528 32.95 -11.87 3.29
N LYS A 529 33.58 -11.31 2.24
CA LYS A 529 34.01 -9.91 2.23
C LYS A 529 32.84 -8.94 2.17
N GLN A 530 31.75 -9.26 1.46
CA GLN A 530 30.51 -8.48 1.52
C GLN A 530 29.94 -8.45 2.96
N PHE A 531 29.91 -9.59 3.64
CA PHE A 531 29.46 -9.68 5.03
C PHE A 531 30.37 -8.88 5.99
N GLU A 532 31.69 -8.98 5.85
CA GLU A 532 32.65 -8.19 6.64
C GLU A 532 32.50 -6.68 6.37
N LEU A 533 32.35 -6.27 5.12
CA LEU A 533 32.08 -4.88 4.72
C LEU A 533 30.77 -4.37 5.32
N ALA A 534 29.70 -5.16 5.24
CA ALA A 534 28.39 -4.78 5.78
C ALA A 534 28.46 -4.51 7.28
N ASN A 535 29.06 -5.42 8.06
CA ASN A 535 29.23 -5.22 9.50
C ASN A 535 30.17 -4.04 9.81
N ALA A 536 31.31 -3.94 9.12
CA ALA A 536 32.26 -2.83 9.34
C ALA A 536 31.64 -1.45 9.05
N ILE A 537 30.82 -1.33 8.01
CA ILE A 537 30.09 -0.09 7.68
C ILE A 537 29.07 0.25 8.77
N VAL A 538 28.29 -0.73 9.22
CA VAL A 538 27.26 -0.52 10.26
C VAL A 538 27.90 -0.18 11.61
N ASP A 539 28.98 -0.88 11.97
CA ASP A 539 29.75 -0.61 13.19
C ASP A 539 30.35 0.79 13.15
N MET A 540 30.92 1.22 12.02
CA MET A 540 31.48 2.56 11.85
C MET A 540 30.40 3.65 11.85
N LEU A 541 29.21 3.39 11.29
CA LEU A 541 28.05 4.28 11.39
C LEU A 541 27.58 4.41 12.84
N SER A 542 27.59 3.31 13.61
CA SER A 542 27.19 3.29 15.02
C SER A 542 28.22 4.03 15.88
N GLU A 543 29.51 3.76 15.67
CA GLU A 543 30.63 4.45 16.31
C GLU A 543 30.58 5.95 16.00
N SER A 544 30.46 6.35 14.73
CA SER A 544 30.42 7.77 14.33
C SER A 544 29.16 8.48 14.83
N SER A 545 28.01 7.81 14.91
CA SER A 545 26.78 8.37 15.50
C SER A 545 26.94 8.62 17.01
N THR A 546 27.57 7.69 17.73
CA THR A 546 27.75 7.78 19.20
C THR A 546 28.89 8.71 19.62
N THR A 547 30.00 8.71 18.88
CA THR A 547 31.14 9.62 19.08
C THR A 547 30.94 11.01 18.45
N PHE A 548 29.87 11.17 17.67
CA PHE A 548 29.53 12.39 16.93
C PHE A 548 30.60 12.78 15.88
N GLU A 549 31.25 11.79 15.25
CA GLU A 549 32.17 11.95 14.13
C GLU A 549 31.40 12.19 12.81
N LEU A 550 30.83 13.38 12.68
CA LEU A 550 29.85 13.72 11.64
C LEU A 550 30.34 13.55 10.19
N ASN A 551 31.62 13.81 9.91
CA ASN A 551 32.16 13.69 8.55
C ASN A 551 32.10 12.24 8.05
N THR A 552 32.54 11.30 8.88
CA THR A 552 32.48 9.86 8.59
C THR A 552 31.04 9.39 8.47
N PHE A 553 30.17 9.83 9.38
CA PHE A 553 28.74 9.53 9.34
C PHE A 553 28.10 9.98 8.01
N VAL A 554 28.27 11.25 7.63
CA VAL A 554 27.73 11.82 6.38
C VAL A 554 28.21 11.07 5.14
N LYS A 555 29.52 10.84 5.03
CA LYS A 555 30.11 10.18 3.86
C LYS A 555 29.56 8.76 3.69
N LEU A 556 29.48 7.98 4.78
CA LEU A 556 28.90 6.64 4.74
C LEU A 556 27.42 6.67 4.38
N THR A 557 26.61 7.54 5.00
CA THR A 557 25.19 7.67 4.69
C THR A 557 24.95 8.09 3.24
N ALA A 558 25.76 8.99 2.71
CA ALA A 558 25.65 9.45 1.33
C ALA A 558 25.95 8.33 0.33
N VAL A 559 27.04 7.60 0.53
CA VAL A 559 27.42 6.47 -0.33
C VAL A 559 26.35 5.37 -0.32
N LEU A 560 25.79 5.07 0.85
CA LEU A 560 24.71 4.08 0.98
C LEU A 560 23.41 4.52 0.31
N THR A 561 23.07 5.80 0.39
CA THR A 561 21.88 6.40 -0.25
C THR A 561 21.85 6.16 -1.76
N PHE A 562 23.01 6.12 -2.41
CA PHE A 562 23.10 5.83 -3.83
C PHE A 562 23.02 4.34 -4.17
N ASN A 563 23.20 3.39 -3.24
CA ASN A 563 22.99 1.96 -3.51
C ASN A 563 23.77 1.42 -4.75
N TYR A 564 25.03 1.85 -4.95
CA TYR A 564 25.84 1.41 -6.09
C TYR A 564 25.89 -0.11 -6.17
N SER A 565 25.60 -0.66 -7.36
CA SER A 565 25.54 -2.11 -7.61
C SER A 565 24.85 -2.88 -6.49
N HIS A 566 23.73 -2.34 -6.03
CA HIS A 566 22.87 -2.93 -4.99
C HIS A 566 23.55 -3.14 -3.63
N SER A 567 24.62 -2.39 -3.34
CA SER A 567 25.38 -2.48 -2.10
C SER A 567 24.53 -2.26 -0.84
N LEU A 568 23.69 -1.24 -0.80
CA LEU A 568 22.79 -1.02 0.34
C LEU A 568 21.81 -2.18 0.49
N THR A 569 21.21 -2.65 -0.60
CA THR A 569 20.30 -3.81 -0.57
C THR A 569 21.00 -5.07 -0.07
N SER A 570 22.24 -5.30 -0.48
CA SER A 570 23.06 -6.42 0.00
C SER A 570 23.40 -6.28 1.48
N ILE A 571 23.77 -5.08 1.93
CA ILE A 571 24.02 -4.79 3.36
C ILE A 571 22.75 -5.06 4.17
N LEU A 572 21.58 -4.63 3.71
CA LEU A 572 20.28 -4.87 4.37
C LEU A 572 19.88 -6.36 4.42
N MET A 573 20.47 -7.20 3.56
CA MET A 573 20.25 -8.64 3.60
C MET A 573 21.18 -9.36 4.58
N TYR A 574 22.34 -8.77 4.90
CA TYR A 574 23.26 -9.29 5.91
C TYR A 574 22.98 -8.74 7.31
N VAL A 575 22.55 -7.48 7.39
CA VAL A 575 22.20 -6.75 8.61
C VAL A 575 20.75 -6.33 8.49
N THR A 576 19.90 -6.77 9.43
CA THR A 576 18.47 -6.48 9.35
C THR A 576 18.22 -4.97 9.29
N PRO A 577 17.28 -4.49 8.45
CA PRO A 577 17.00 -3.07 8.27
C PRO A 577 16.65 -2.34 9.57
N GLU A 578 16.15 -3.07 10.57
CA GLU A 578 15.82 -2.56 11.90
C GLU A 578 17.03 -1.97 12.62
N VAL A 579 18.21 -2.61 12.48
CA VAL A 579 19.45 -2.13 13.11
C VAL A 579 19.84 -0.76 12.57
N LEU A 580 19.82 -0.61 11.24
CA LEU A 580 20.14 0.66 10.59
C LEU A 580 19.06 1.71 10.86
N THR A 581 17.78 1.34 10.79
CA THR A 581 16.67 2.26 11.06
C THR A 581 16.77 2.81 12.49
N LYS A 582 16.98 1.93 13.47
CA LYS A 582 17.18 2.30 14.87
C LYS A 582 18.35 3.26 15.05
N LEU A 583 19.50 2.97 14.42
CA LEU A 583 20.69 3.82 14.46
C LEU A 583 20.39 5.25 13.98
N TYR A 584 19.71 5.39 12.83
CA TYR A 584 19.37 6.70 12.28
C TYR A 584 18.29 7.43 13.12
N LEU A 585 17.30 6.71 13.65
CA LEU A 585 16.31 7.28 14.56
C LEU A 585 16.95 7.79 15.86
N GLU A 586 17.84 7.00 16.48
CA GLU A 586 18.61 7.41 17.66
C GLU A 586 19.48 8.63 17.37
N PHE A 587 20.13 8.67 16.21
CA PHE A 587 20.91 9.82 15.80
C PHE A 587 20.06 11.11 15.75
N VAL A 588 18.93 11.09 15.03
CA VAL A 588 18.07 12.26 14.80
C VAL A 588 17.32 12.70 16.06
N ASP A 589 16.75 11.76 16.81
CA ASP A 589 15.88 12.11 17.94
C ASP A 589 16.64 12.30 19.25
N LYS A 590 17.75 11.59 19.47
CA LYS A 590 18.49 11.58 20.74
C LYS A 590 19.86 12.23 20.63
N HIS A 591 20.76 11.69 19.82
CA HIS A 591 22.15 12.13 19.78
C HIS A 591 22.25 13.58 19.29
N TRP A 592 21.49 13.92 18.25
CA TRP A 592 21.40 15.28 17.71
C TRP A 592 21.02 16.31 18.78
N ASN A 593 19.91 16.10 19.50
CA ASN A 593 19.45 17.06 20.51
C ASN A 593 20.45 17.18 21.68
N SER A 594 21.03 16.06 22.12
CA SER A 594 21.94 16.07 23.26
C SER A 594 23.29 16.76 22.97
N GLN A 595 23.82 16.61 21.75
CA GLN A 595 25.16 17.09 21.38
C GLN A 595 25.14 18.51 20.80
N VAL A 596 24.14 18.86 19.97
CA VAL A 596 24.09 20.18 19.32
C VAL A 596 23.62 21.27 20.30
N ILE A 597 22.57 20.99 21.09
CA ILE A 597 22.06 21.95 22.08
C ILE A 597 23.13 22.25 23.15
N GLY A 598 23.93 21.25 23.54
CA GLY A 598 25.03 21.43 24.49
C GLY A 598 26.20 22.27 23.96
N LYS A 599 26.48 22.21 22.64
CA LYS A 599 27.59 22.96 22.02
C LYS A 599 27.26 24.41 21.70
N GLN A 600 26.02 24.72 21.31
CA GLN A 600 25.59 26.10 21.04
C GLN A 600 25.75 27.03 22.26
N GLU A 601 25.72 26.48 23.48
CA GLU A 601 25.94 27.26 24.70
C GLU A 601 27.42 27.51 25.03
N THR A 602 28.35 26.74 24.46
CA THR A 602 29.74 26.68 24.94
C THR A 602 30.76 27.28 23.98
N ASP A 603 30.57 27.17 22.66
CA ASP A 603 31.55 27.68 21.70
C ASP A 603 30.92 28.61 20.68
N GLY A 604 31.51 29.81 20.54
CA GLY A 604 31.25 30.74 19.44
C GLY A 604 31.83 30.25 18.12
N GLU A 605 31.64 28.96 17.81
CA GLU A 605 32.12 28.26 16.63
C GLU A 605 31.59 28.89 15.33
N SER A 606 32.35 28.69 14.26
CA SER A 606 32.17 29.41 13.00
C SER A 606 30.84 29.08 12.33
N GLN A 607 30.22 30.06 11.65
CA GLN A 607 28.99 29.86 10.86
C GLN A 607 29.12 28.67 9.88
N PHE A 608 30.33 28.40 9.37
CA PHE A 608 30.63 27.30 8.44
C PHE A 608 30.51 25.90 9.08
N GLU A 609 30.92 25.72 10.33
CA GLU A 609 30.80 24.42 11.01
C GLU A 609 29.33 24.04 11.21
N ASN A 610 28.48 24.99 11.58
CA ASN A 610 27.04 24.75 11.75
C ASN A 610 26.36 24.27 10.45
N VAL A 611 26.80 24.76 9.29
CA VAL A 611 26.27 24.34 7.98
C VAL A 611 26.60 22.86 7.71
N ASN A 612 27.86 22.46 7.93
CA ASN A 612 28.30 21.07 7.75
C ASN A 612 27.65 20.12 8.77
N ILE A 613 27.46 20.58 10.01
CA ILE A 613 26.74 19.84 11.04
C ILE A 613 25.29 19.59 10.59
N SER A 614 24.61 20.61 10.04
CA SER A 614 23.23 20.52 9.56
C SER A 614 23.03 19.54 8.41
N MET A 615 24.03 19.35 7.55
CA MET A 615 23.99 18.34 6.49
C MET A 615 23.93 16.92 7.05
N SER A 616 24.56 16.66 8.20
CA SER A 616 24.53 15.34 8.86
C SER A 616 23.12 14.93 9.27
N PHE A 617 22.38 15.88 9.84
CA PHE A 617 20.95 15.71 10.11
C PHE A 617 20.15 15.45 8.82
N SER A 618 20.42 16.22 7.78
CA SER A 618 19.72 16.13 6.50
C SER A 618 19.90 14.75 5.84
N TRP A 619 21.14 14.23 5.81
CA TRP A 619 21.45 12.90 5.28
C TRP A 619 20.78 11.78 6.08
N ALA A 620 20.71 11.89 7.41
CA ALA A 620 20.02 10.90 8.24
C ALA A 620 18.51 10.83 7.93
N ILE A 621 17.85 11.99 7.82
CA ILE A 621 16.42 12.06 7.44
C ILE A 621 16.18 11.52 6.02
N LEU A 622 17.08 11.84 5.08
CA LEU A 622 17.04 11.34 3.72
C LEU A 622 17.13 9.81 3.69
N MET A 623 18.07 9.22 4.45
CA MET A 623 18.25 7.77 4.53
C MET A 623 17.02 7.08 5.15
N LEU A 624 16.44 7.64 6.22
CA LEU A 624 15.18 7.16 6.81
C LEU A 624 14.04 7.21 5.79
N THR A 625 13.96 8.28 5.00
CA THR A 625 12.95 8.42 3.95
C THR A 625 13.10 7.31 2.90
N ILE A 626 14.33 6.97 2.50
CA ILE A 626 14.62 5.89 1.55
C ILE A 626 14.23 4.53 2.12
N LEU A 627 14.61 4.22 3.36
CA LEU A 627 14.22 2.96 4.02
C LEU A 627 12.69 2.80 4.08
N TYR A 628 11.98 3.86 4.40
CA TYR A 628 10.51 3.83 4.48
C TYR A 628 9.85 3.74 3.10
N LYS A 629 10.26 4.54 2.12
CA LYS A 629 9.57 4.67 0.82
C LYS A 629 10.02 3.67 -0.23
N GLN A 630 11.32 3.39 -0.34
CA GLN A 630 11.88 2.52 -1.38
C GLN A 630 12.00 1.06 -0.92
N TYR A 631 12.28 0.82 0.38
CA TYR A 631 12.43 -0.53 0.93
C TYR A 631 11.23 -1.00 1.75
N HIS A 632 10.19 -0.18 1.87
CA HIS A 632 8.94 -0.48 2.59
C HIS A 632 9.16 -0.95 4.04
N ILE A 633 10.17 -0.40 4.72
CA ILE A 633 10.44 -0.70 6.13
C ILE A 633 9.42 0.04 7.00
N ASP A 634 8.63 -0.70 7.77
CA ASP A 634 7.64 -0.12 8.67
C ASP A 634 8.30 0.38 9.97
N PHE A 635 8.25 1.69 10.22
CA PHE A 635 8.78 2.29 11.44
C PHE A 635 7.87 2.08 12.65
N VAL A 636 6.63 1.65 12.39
CA VAL A 636 5.60 1.53 13.39
C VAL A 636 5.72 0.25 14.19
N SER A 637 6.02 -0.88 13.55
CA SER A 637 6.33 -2.13 14.27
C SER A 637 7.51 -1.90 15.21
N MET A 638 8.54 -1.21 14.74
CA MET A 638 9.70 -0.80 15.55
C MET A 638 9.33 0.15 16.70
N ARG A 639 8.20 0.87 16.60
CA ARG A 639 7.68 1.72 17.68
C ARG A 639 7.24 0.90 18.90
N ALA A 640 6.95 -0.40 18.76
CA ALA A 640 6.61 -1.23 19.91
C ALA A 640 7.86 -1.64 20.71
N ASP A 641 8.95 -1.95 20.01
CA ASP A 641 10.18 -2.50 20.61
C ASP A 641 11.14 -1.42 21.14
N TYR A 642 10.99 -0.18 20.69
CA TYR A 642 11.87 0.92 21.06
C TYR A 642 11.58 1.42 22.49
N THR A 643 12.21 0.81 23.48
CA THR A 643 12.06 1.10 24.93
C THR A 643 12.38 2.53 25.40
N THR A 644 12.74 3.45 24.51
CA THR A 644 13.12 4.82 24.90
C THR A 644 11.89 5.67 25.23
N ASP A 645 11.91 6.30 26.41
CA ASP A 645 10.83 7.11 26.99
C ASP A 645 10.21 8.08 25.95
N ASN A 646 8.97 7.78 25.54
CA ASN A 646 8.09 8.58 24.68
C ASN A 646 8.40 8.67 23.16
N ILE A 647 8.42 7.55 22.46
CA ILE A 647 8.37 7.46 20.97
C ILE A 647 7.15 8.18 20.34
N LYS A 648 6.12 8.50 21.14
CA LYS A 648 5.05 9.41 20.70
C LYS A 648 5.57 10.78 20.24
N ASN A 649 6.79 11.14 20.64
CA ASN A 649 7.44 12.41 20.35
C ASN A 649 8.62 12.29 19.36
N SER A 650 8.81 11.15 18.68
CA SER A 650 9.86 11.03 17.66
C SER A 650 9.59 12.01 16.52
N PHE A 651 10.53 12.94 16.31
CA PHE A 651 10.43 13.88 15.20
C PHE A 651 10.60 13.13 13.88
N ALA A 652 11.58 12.23 13.81
CA ALA A 652 11.92 11.50 12.59
C ALA A 652 10.75 10.67 12.04
N ILE A 653 10.08 9.90 12.92
CA ILE A 653 8.94 9.07 12.52
C ILE A 653 7.78 9.96 12.03
N THR A 654 7.40 10.98 12.79
CA THR A 654 6.32 11.90 12.41
C THR A 654 6.63 12.65 11.11
N PHE A 655 7.89 12.99 10.87
CA PHE A 655 8.33 13.63 9.63
C PHE A 655 8.17 12.71 8.41
N VAL A 656 8.65 11.45 8.51
CA VAL A 656 8.66 10.47 7.42
C VAL A 656 7.26 9.90 7.13
N GLU A 657 6.41 9.71 8.13
CA GLU A 657 5.02 9.27 7.93
C GLU A 657 4.18 10.34 7.18
N ASN A 658 4.47 11.62 7.43
CA ASN A 658 3.72 12.77 6.90
C ASN A 658 4.46 13.52 5.78
N LEU A 659 5.22 12.83 4.94
CA LEU A 659 6.02 13.45 3.87
C LEU A 659 5.20 14.31 2.89
N PRO A 660 4.05 13.86 2.36
CA PRO A 660 3.29 14.66 1.41
C PRO A 660 2.51 15.80 2.08
N ASP A 661 2.38 15.78 3.42
CA ASP A 661 1.59 16.74 4.17
C ASP A 661 2.47 17.89 4.67
N ILE A 662 2.19 19.08 4.14
CA ILE A 662 2.77 20.34 4.58
C ILE A 662 1.60 21.15 5.18
N SER A 663 1.65 21.38 6.49
CA SER A 663 0.63 22.13 7.22
C SER A 663 0.42 23.54 6.64
N ASP A 664 -0.82 24.05 6.72
CA ASP A 664 -1.15 25.45 6.41
C ASP A 664 -0.83 26.42 7.56
N LEU A 665 -0.52 25.88 8.73
CA LEU A 665 -0.12 26.63 9.92
C LEU A 665 1.29 26.23 10.32
N PHE A 666 2.08 27.21 10.76
CA PHE A 666 3.43 26.99 11.26
C PHE A 666 3.53 27.45 12.72
N PHE A 667 4.02 26.57 13.57
CA PHE A 667 4.30 26.84 14.98
C PHE A 667 5.76 26.48 15.29
N ILE A 668 6.48 27.36 15.97
CA ILE A 668 7.85 27.10 16.45
C ILE A 668 7.86 25.92 17.43
N ASP A 669 6.84 25.84 18.28
CA ASP A 669 6.61 24.72 19.18
C ASP A 669 5.17 24.23 19.01
N GLU A 670 5.02 23.13 18.27
CA GLU A 670 3.73 22.52 17.97
C GLU A 670 3.00 22.06 19.24
N LYS A 671 3.74 21.68 20.29
CA LYS A 671 3.15 21.22 21.56
C LYS A 671 2.47 22.35 22.34
N ASN A 672 2.89 23.59 22.10
CA ASN A 672 2.35 24.79 22.71
C ASN A 672 1.67 25.70 21.67
N SER A 673 1.08 25.10 20.61
CA SER A 673 0.42 25.82 19.52
C SER A 673 -0.76 26.70 19.98
N ASP A 674 -1.42 26.34 21.09
CA ASP A 674 -2.49 27.13 21.69
C ASP A 674 -2.01 28.38 22.46
N ASP A 675 -0.71 28.50 22.75
CA ASP A 675 -0.16 29.65 23.46
C ASP A 675 -0.06 30.86 22.52
N PRO A 676 -0.76 31.97 22.80
CA PRO A 676 -0.71 33.17 21.97
C PRO A 676 0.70 33.74 21.81
N GLU A 677 1.59 33.58 22.80
CA GLU A 677 2.97 34.03 22.67
C GLU A 677 3.75 33.21 21.63
N VAL A 678 3.53 31.90 21.59
CA VAL A 678 4.14 31.00 20.59
C VAL A 678 3.63 31.36 19.20
N GLN A 679 2.34 31.64 19.05
CA GLN A 679 1.76 32.08 17.77
C GLN A 679 2.40 33.39 17.28
N VAL A 680 2.51 34.41 18.14
CA VAL A 680 3.14 35.69 17.79
C VAL A 680 4.60 35.52 17.40
N LYS A 681 5.37 34.71 18.14
CA LYS A 681 6.77 34.41 17.80
C LYS A 681 6.88 33.67 16.47
N SER A 682 6.00 32.71 16.22
CA SER A 682 5.97 31.91 14.98
C SER A 682 5.66 32.78 13.77
N HIS A 683 4.64 33.63 13.86
CA HIS A 683 4.28 34.58 12.81
C HIS A 683 5.40 35.58 12.54
N LYS A 684 6.05 36.10 13.59
CA LYS A 684 7.20 37.00 13.44
C LYS A 684 8.34 36.30 12.70
N LEU A 685 8.68 35.07 13.10
CA LEU A 685 9.76 34.31 12.46
C LEU A 685 9.48 34.08 10.97
N VAL A 686 8.28 33.60 10.61
CA VAL A 686 7.89 33.39 9.21
C VAL A 686 8.01 34.70 8.42
N ARG A 687 7.53 35.81 8.98
CA ARG A 687 7.60 37.12 8.33
C ARG A 687 9.05 37.57 8.11
N ASP A 688 9.90 37.38 9.10
CA ASP A 688 11.31 37.78 9.02
C ASP A 688 12.04 36.94 7.93
N TRP A 689 11.76 35.63 7.85
CA TRP A 689 12.24 34.76 6.75
C TRP A 689 11.73 35.19 5.37
N LEU A 690 10.43 35.50 5.24
CA LEU A 690 9.85 35.95 3.97
C LEU A 690 10.47 37.28 3.50
N ASN A 691 10.69 38.22 4.42
CA ASN A 691 11.35 39.49 4.11
C ASN A 691 12.80 39.26 3.65
N ASP A 692 13.55 38.43 4.36
CA ASP A 692 14.96 38.20 4.03
C ASP A 692 15.14 37.48 2.69
N LEU A 693 14.34 36.43 2.45
CA LEU A 693 14.40 35.63 1.22
C LEU A 693 13.89 36.38 -0.02
N PHE A 694 12.74 37.05 0.08
CA PHE A 694 12.01 37.54 -1.10
C PHE A 694 11.99 39.06 -1.24
N VAL A 695 12.45 39.82 -0.24
CA VAL A 695 12.50 41.30 -0.29
C VAL A 695 13.93 41.81 -0.20
N ASN A 696 14.69 41.40 0.81
CA ASN A 696 16.07 41.83 1.01
C ASN A 696 17.04 41.10 0.06
N GLY A 697 16.68 39.87 -0.35
CA GLY A 697 17.53 39.02 -1.18
C GLY A 697 18.78 38.52 -0.44
N SER A 698 18.76 38.51 0.90
CA SER A 698 19.85 38.06 1.77
C SER A 698 19.32 37.69 3.14
N LEU A 699 19.86 36.63 3.73
CA LEU A 699 19.52 36.19 5.09
C LEU A 699 20.27 37.01 6.14
N SER A 700 19.55 37.51 7.15
CA SER A 700 20.16 38.19 8.29
C SER A 700 20.93 37.22 9.18
N ASP A 701 22.03 37.69 9.78
CA ASP A 701 22.82 36.92 10.75
C ASP A 701 21.97 36.38 11.90
N SER A 702 20.94 37.13 12.31
CA SER A 702 19.99 36.71 13.35
C SER A 702 19.17 35.49 12.98
N LEU A 703 18.80 35.31 11.71
CA LEU A 703 18.09 34.11 11.28
C LEU A 703 19.04 32.93 11.17
N LEU A 704 20.26 33.16 10.69
CA LEU A 704 21.29 32.12 10.55
C LEU A 704 21.77 31.56 11.89
N GLN A 705 21.90 32.40 12.93
CA GLN A 705 22.43 31.97 14.23
C GLN A 705 21.44 31.18 15.09
N ASN A 706 20.13 31.39 14.90
CA ASN A 706 19.11 30.86 15.81
C ASN A 706 18.36 29.65 15.27
N ILE A 707 18.78 29.07 14.14
CA ILE A 707 17.97 28.08 13.44
C ILE A 707 18.40 26.64 13.66
N GLU A 708 17.43 25.80 14.00
CA GLU A 708 17.62 24.36 14.14
C GLU A 708 17.22 23.62 12.85
N PRO A 709 17.96 22.57 12.43
CA PRO A 709 17.60 21.80 11.24
C PRO A 709 16.22 21.14 11.29
N LYS A 710 15.75 20.73 12.48
CA LYS A 710 14.38 20.22 12.68
C LYS A 710 13.33 21.27 12.30
N GLN A 711 13.57 22.51 12.68
CA GLN A 711 12.70 23.62 12.35
C GLN A 711 12.74 23.93 10.86
N LEU A 712 13.92 23.93 10.23
CA LEU A 712 14.09 24.13 8.79
C LEU A 712 13.36 23.07 7.96
N ALA A 713 13.43 21.81 8.39
CA ALA A 713 12.75 20.70 7.73
C ALA A 713 11.23 20.90 7.63
N ILE A 714 10.63 21.71 8.52
CA ILE A 714 9.20 22.06 8.49
C ILE A 714 8.98 23.45 7.85
N LEU A 715 9.79 24.43 8.22
CA LEU A 715 9.63 25.84 7.83
C LEU A 715 9.88 26.06 6.33
N VAL A 716 10.92 25.45 5.75
CA VAL A 716 11.24 25.61 4.32
C VAL A 716 10.09 25.08 3.43
N PRO A 717 9.57 23.85 3.62
CA PRO A 717 8.42 23.38 2.85
C PRO A 717 7.18 24.24 3.08
N TYR A 718 6.96 24.73 4.31
CA TYR A 718 5.88 25.67 4.61
C TYR A 718 5.99 26.95 3.79
N ILE A 719 7.15 27.63 3.82
CA ILE A 719 7.39 28.86 3.04
C ILE A 719 7.19 28.58 1.55
N PHE A 720 7.78 27.49 1.04
CA PHE A 720 7.65 27.07 -0.36
C PHE A 720 6.17 26.93 -0.77
N LYS A 721 5.37 26.24 0.05
CA LYS A 721 3.92 26.08 -0.16
C LYS A 721 3.20 27.44 -0.16
N GLN A 722 3.41 28.27 0.87
CA GLN A 722 2.70 29.55 1.00
C GLN A 722 3.01 30.51 -0.14
N VAL A 723 4.28 30.59 -0.56
CA VAL A 723 4.71 31.43 -1.69
C VAL A 723 4.10 30.96 -3.01
N THR A 724 4.08 29.64 -3.23
CA THR A 724 3.50 29.05 -4.44
C THR A 724 1.99 29.31 -4.51
N LEU A 725 1.27 29.15 -3.39
CA LEU A 725 -0.16 29.45 -3.30
C LEU A 725 -0.45 30.96 -3.45
N ALA A 726 0.39 31.82 -2.88
CA ALA A 726 0.27 33.27 -3.02
C ALA A 726 0.46 33.72 -4.49
N MET A 727 1.31 33.04 -5.24
CA MET A 727 1.48 33.25 -6.68
C MET A 727 0.23 32.81 -7.47
N GLU A 728 -0.39 31.68 -7.09
CA GLU A 728 -1.62 31.17 -7.71
C GLU A 728 -2.80 32.14 -7.60
N ILE A 729 -2.99 32.76 -6.44
CA ILE A 729 -4.03 33.79 -6.25
C ILE A 729 -3.63 35.17 -6.80
N GLY A 730 -2.45 35.29 -7.41
CA GLY A 730 -1.95 36.55 -7.99
C GLY A 730 -1.52 37.61 -6.97
N ALA A 731 -1.35 37.24 -5.69
CA ALA A 731 -0.87 38.16 -4.65
C ALA A 731 0.62 38.52 -4.84
N VAL A 732 1.41 37.63 -5.46
CA VAL A 732 2.81 37.88 -5.79
C VAL A 732 2.99 37.97 -7.31
N GLY A 733 3.37 39.15 -7.79
CA GLY A 733 3.54 39.42 -9.22
C GLY A 733 4.97 39.22 -9.75
N ASP A 734 5.98 39.46 -8.91
CA ASP A 734 7.37 39.49 -9.32
C ASP A 734 8.04 38.11 -9.18
N LEU A 735 8.12 37.41 -10.30
CA LEU A 735 8.73 36.08 -10.38
C LEU A 735 10.25 36.10 -10.11
N GLN A 736 10.95 37.21 -10.39
CA GLN A 736 12.42 37.25 -10.24
C GLN A 736 12.84 37.21 -8.78
N ASN A 737 12.14 37.94 -7.91
CA ASN A 737 12.38 37.88 -6.47
C ASN A 737 12.07 36.49 -5.90
N LEU A 738 11.06 35.81 -6.45
CA LEU A 738 10.73 34.44 -6.05
C LEU A 738 11.81 33.44 -6.43
N ILE A 739 12.34 33.54 -7.66
CA ILE A 739 13.45 32.71 -8.12
C ILE A 739 14.67 32.91 -7.21
N GLY A 740 15.09 34.16 -6.96
CA GLY A 740 16.22 34.45 -6.07
C GLY A 740 16.01 33.91 -4.66
N GLY A 741 14.80 34.03 -4.09
CA GLY A 741 14.47 33.47 -2.78
C GLY A 741 14.47 31.93 -2.75
N PHE A 742 14.11 31.27 -3.84
CA PHE A 742 14.11 29.80 -3.93
C PHE A 742 15.51 29.23 -4.16
N GLU A 743 16.41 29.95 -4.83
CA GLU A 743 17.82 29.57 -4.94
C GLU A 743 18.49 29.43 -3.56
N TYR A 744 18.05 30.22 -2.56
CA TYR A 744 18.51 30.07 -1.19
C TYR A 744 18.15 28.72 -0.57
N PHE A 745 17.05 28.06 -0.96
CA PHE A 745 16.71 26.72 -0.45
C PHE A 745 17.71 25.64 -0.87
N LEU A 746 18.57 25.94 -1.85
CA LEU A 746 19.64 25.05 -2.31
C LEU A 746 20.92 25.17 -1.46
N GLN A 747 20.97 26.09 -0.50
CA GLN A 747 22.08 26.17 0.45
C GLN A 747 22.08 24.93 1.36
N PRO A 748 23.25 24.36 1.70
CA PRO A 748 23.34 23.04 2.33
C PRO A 748 22.43 22.89 3.56
N PHE A 749 22.44 23.87 4.46
CA PHE A 749 21.66 23.81 5.71
C PHE A 749 20.12 23.84 5.52
N MET A 750 19.61 24.32 4.38
CA MET A 750 18.16 24.37 4.08
C MET A 750 17.65 23.20 3.24
N LEU A 751 18.55 22.41 2.64
CA LEU A 751 18.18 21.35 1.70
C LEU A 751 17.25 20.30 2.30
N VAL A 752 17.29 20.07 3.62
CA VAL A 752 16.39 19.14 4.30
C VAL A 752 14.91 19.43 4.03
N GLY A 753 14.55 20.70 3.83
CA GLY A 753 13.19 21.10 3.49
C GLY A 753 12.70 20.57 2.15
N LEU A 754 13.62 20.36 1.20
CA LEU A 754 13.28 19.87 -0.13
C LEU A 754 12.70 18.44 -0.10
N ILE A 755 13.00 17.64 0.93
CA ILE A 755 12.46 16.29 1.08
C ILE A 755 10.93 16.31 1.04
N LYS A 756 10.27 17.13 1.88
CA LYS A 756 8.81 17.26 1.85
C LYS A 756 8.30 17.94 0.59
N VAL A 757 9.05 18.92 0.05
CA VAL A 757 8.68 19.61 -1.19
C VAL A 757 8.54 18.60 -2.33
N MET A 758 9.47 17.65 -2.49
CA MET A 758 9.39 16.63 -3.56
C MET A 758 8.13 15.77 -3.49
N TYR A 759 7.63 15.44 -2.30
CA TYR A 759 6.38 14.68 -2.15
C TYR A 759 5.13 15.56 -2.27
N TRP A 760 5.17 16.80 -1.78
CA TRP A 760 4.06 17.73 -1.90
C TRP A 760 3.81 18.17 -3.35
N LEU A 761 4.87 18.34 -4.13
CA LEU A 761 4.79 18.71 -5.54
C LEU A 761 3.94 17.77 -6.38
N GLU A 762 3.93 16.47 -6.07
CA GLU A 762 3.07 15.50 -6.73
C GLU A 762 1.59 15.89 -6.60
N GLN A 763 1.16 16.21 -5.39
CA GLN A 763 -0.23 16.60 -5.13
C GLN A 763 -0.55 17.96 -5.75
N TYR A 764 0.36 18.92 -5.61
CA TYR A 764 0.17 20.27 -6.11
C TYR A 764 0.07 20.31 -7.64
N LEU A 765 1.05 19.72 -8.34
CA LEU A 765 1.09 19.72 -9.81
C LEU A 765 -0.06 18.93 -10.42
N SER A 766 -0.45 17.81 -9.80
CA SER A 766 -1.62 17.05 -10.25
C SER A 766 -2.90 17.90 -10.18
N CYS A 767 -3.03 18.81 -9.22
CA CYS A 767 -4.19 19.69 -9.10
C CYS A 767 -4.11 20.89 -10.06
N LEU A 768 -2.91 21.41 -10.31
CA LEU A 768 -2.68 22.52 -11.24
C LEU A 768 -2.99 22.12 -12.70
N LYS A 769 -2.92 20.82 -13.04
CA LYS A 769 -3.26 20.32 -14.36
C LYS A 769 -4.78 20.18 -14.53
N SER A 770 -5.51 21.29 -14.64
CA SER A 770 -6.93 21.32 -15.05
C SER A 770 -7.10 22.07 -16.37
N ASP A 771 -8.14 21.77 -17.16
CA ASP A 771 -8.41 22.45 -18.44
C ASP A 771 -8.74 23.95 -18.30
N GLU A 772 -9.07 24.39 -17.08
CA GLU A 772 -9.44 25.77 -16.77
C GLU A 772 -8.26 26.61 -16.25
N THR A 773 -7.10 26.01 -16.01
CA THR A 773 -5.97 26.72 -15.40
C THR A 773 -5.29 27.65 -16.40
N ASP A 774 -4.99 28.89 -15.97
CA ASP A 774 -4.26 29.87 -16.78
C ASP A 774 -2.87 29.34 -17.18
N GLU A 775 -2.60 29.27 -18.48
CA GLU A 775 -1.32 28.83 -19.04
C GLU A 775 -0.15 29.69 -18.52
N LYS A 776 -0.38 30.99 -18.26
CA LYS A 776 0.65 31.86 -17.67
C LYS A 776 1.03 31.44 -16.26
N LEU A 777 0.07 30.98 -15.47
CA LEU A 777 0.34 30.47 -14.12
C LEU A 777 1.17 29.19 -14.21
N ILE A 778 0.80 28.27 -15.12
CA ILE A 778 1.56 27.05 -15.36
C ILE A 778 3.02 27.37 -15.71
N GLN A 779 3.26 28.31 -16.63
CA GLN A 779 4.61 28.72 -17.00
C GLN A 779 5.41 29.30 -15.83
N LYS A 780 4.77 30.13 -14.98
CA LYS A 780 5.41 30.66 -13.77
C LYS A 780 5.79 29.54 -12.80
N VAL A 781 4.87 28.60 -12.53
CA VAL A 781 5.15 27.45 -11.67
C VAL A 781 6.30 26.62 -12.22
N LEU A 782 6.30 26.28 -13.52
CA LEU A 782 7.38 25.49 -14.12
C LEU A 782 8.74 26.21 -14.04
N SER A 783 8.77 27.53 -14.25
CA SER A 783 10.01 28.32 -14.09
C SER A 783 10.53 28.36 -12.65
N LEU A 784 9.61 28.44 -11.68
CA LEU A 784 9.92 28.39 -10.25
C LEU A 784 10.50 27.01 -9.87
N LEU A 785 9.88 25.93 -10.34
CA LEU A 785 10.35 24.56 -10.11
C LEU A 785 11.68 24.27 -10.78
N ASN A 786 11.93 24.82 -11.97
CA ASN A 786 13.21 24.69 -12.64
C ASN A 786 14.37 25.25 -11.80
N THR A 787 14.11 26.27 -10.99
CA THR A 787 15.11 26.84 -10.07
C THR A 787 15.56 25.80 -9.03
N ILE A 788 14.64 24.97 -8.54
CA ILE A 788 14.96 23.95 -7.53
C ILE A 788 15.43 22.64 -8.17
N ILE A 789 14.85 22.22 -9.30
CA ILE A 789 15.15 20.92 -9.93
C ILE A 789 16.41 21.01 -10.81
N CYS A 790 16.53 22.08 -11.58
CA CYS A 790 17.59 22.33 -12.56
C CYS A 790 18.33 23.64 -12.28
N PRO A 791 18.94 23.80 -11.09
CA PRO A 791 19.66 25.03 -10.78
C PRO A 791 20.82 25.26 -11.75
N SER A 792 21.02 26.52 -12.15
CA SER A 792 22.11 26.92 -13.05
C SER A 792 23.48 26.79 -12.39
N THR A 793 23.53 26.99 -11.07
CA THR A 793 24.72 26.85 -10.22
C THR A 793 24.30 26.23 -8.90
N LEU A 794 25.15 25.36 -8.35
CA LEU A 794 24.88 24.68 -7.09
C LEU A 794 26.18 24.60 -6.30
N ASN A 795 26.11 24.80 -4.99
CA ASN A 795 27.26 24.62 -4.10
C ASN A 795 27.75 23.15 -4.19
N GLU A 796 29.07 22.96 -4.20
CA GLU A 796 29.73 21.64 -4.23
C GLU A 796 29.21 20.74 -3.09
N ASP A 797 29.05 21.29 -1.88
CA ASP A 797 28.52 20.56 -0.71
C ASP A 797 27.03 20.19 -0.86
N SER A 798 26.28 20.96 -1.63
CA SER A 798 24.84 20.72 -1.88
C SER A 798 24.61 19.67 -2.97
N LYS A 799 25.57 19.49 -3.88
CA LYS A 799 25.39 18.76 -5.14
C LYS A 799 24.95 17.33 -4.94
N ALA A 800 25.70 16.56 -4.15
CA ALA A 800 25.38 15.15 -3.92
C ALA A 800 24.03 14.95 -3.23
N PHE A 801 23.71 15.79 -2.23
CA PHE A 801 22.45 15.72 -1.52
C PHE A 801 21.26 16.10 -2.41
N HIS A 802 21.41 17.15 -3.21
CA HIS A 802 20.40 17.59 -4.17
C HIS A 802 20.03 16.46 -5.14
N PHE A 803 21.00 15.81 -5.76
CA PHE A 803 20.77 14.64 -6.61
C PHE A 803 20.04 13.52 -5.88
N ALA A 804 20.42 13.24 -4.63
CA ALA A 804 19.78 12.20 -3.84
C ALA A 804 18.32 12.56 -3.48
N VAL A 805 18.03 13.81 -3.15
CA VAL A 805 16.66 14.29 -2.87
C VAL A 805 15.79 14.22 -4.11
N LEU A 806 16.30 14.57 -5.29
CA LEU A 806 15.53 14.50 -6.53
C LEU A 806 15.00 13.08 -6.80
N ARG A 807 15.67 12.03 -6.30
CA ARG A 807 15.25 10.62 -6.46
C ARG A 807 14.04 10.23 -5.62
N LEU A 808 13.79 10.89 -4.48
CA LEU A 808 12.80 10.47 -3.47
C LEU A 808 11.36 10.32 -3.99
N ASN A 809 10.98 11.12 -4.98
CA ASN A 809 9.65 11.06 -5.60
C ASN A 809 9.70 11.29 -7.13
N ALA A 810 10.84 10.98 -7.77
CA ALA A 810 11.03 11.27 -9.19
C ALA A 810 10.01 10.56 -10.09
N ILE A 811 9.66 9.30 -9.82
CA ILE A 811 8.79 8.51 -10.71
C ILE A 811 7.37 9.07 -10.76
N PRO A 812 6.67 9.31 -9.63
CA PRO A 812 5.33 9.90 -9.68
C PRO A 812 5.36 11.32 -10.26
N LEU A 813 6.40 12.11 -9.93
CA LEU A 813 6.57 13.45 -10.47
C LEU A 813 6.77 13.45 -11.99
N LEU A 814 7.59 12.54 -12.54
CA LEU A 814 7.74 12.37 -13.99
C LEU A 814 6.39 12.08 -14.64
N GLY A 815 5.61 11.18 -14.05
CA GLY A 815 4.26 10.85 -14.54
C GLY A 815 3.32 12.06 -14.62
N ILE A 816 3.46 13.01 -13.69
CA ILE A 816 2.69 14.27 -13.70
C ILE A 816 3.28 15.27 -14.70
N LEU A 817 4.61 15.45 -14.73
CA LEU A 817 5.29 16.35 -15.66
C LEU A 817 5.00 15.99 -17.12
N TYR A 818 4.97 14.69 -17.46
CA TYR A 818 4.58 14.24 -18.79
C TYR A 818 3.14 14.62 -19.17
N GLN A 819 2.23 14.79 -18.21
CA GLN A 819 0.87 15.27 -18.50
C GLN A 819 0.88 16.75 -18.93
N PHE A 820 1.82 17.56 -18.42
CA PHE A 820 2.01 18.95 -18.87
C PHE A 820 2.57 19.06 -20.28
N ARG A 821 3.16 17.98 -20.83
CA ARG A 821 3.64 17.92 -22.21
C ARG A 821 2.52 18.07 -23.25
N SER A 822 1.25 17.90 -22.85
CA SER A 822 0.01 17.94 -23.63
C SER A 822 0.14 18.11 -25.15
N ASN A 823 -0.01 16.99 -25.85
CA ASN A 823 -0.27 16.84 -27.28
C ASN A 823 -1.69 17.35 -27.64
N LYS A 824 -2.07 18.59 -27.28
CA LYS A 824 -3.39 19.18 -27.64
C LYS A 824 -3.62 19.31 -29.17
N HIS A 825 -2.68 18.86 -30.01
CA HIS A 825 -2.83 18.79 -31.48
C HIS A 825 -2.66 17.39 -32.10
N ALA A 826 -2.61 16.31 -31.32
CA ALA A 826 -2.55 14.95 -31.88
C ALA A 826 -3.90 14.43 -32.46
N GLU A 827 -4.98 15.23 -32.44
CA GLU A 827 -6.23 14.88 -33.13
C GLU A 827 -6.18 15.08 -34.66
N SER A 828 -5.07 15.56 -35.25
CA SER A 828 -4.92 15.49 -36.70
C SER A 828 -4.54 14.07 -37.13
N ASN A 829 -5.56 13.23 -37.25
CA ASN A 829 -5.56 12.05 -38.12
C ASN A 829 -4.86 12.41 -39.45
N TYR A 830 -3.85 11.62 -39.84
CA TYR A 830 -3.02 11.67 -41.05
C TYR A 830 -1.73 12.51 -41.02
N GLY A 831 -0.60 11.79 -41.11
CA GLY A 831 0.65 12.29 -41.68
C GLY A 831 1.85 12.14 -40.76
N ILE A 832 2.80 11.29 -41.16
CA ILE A 832 4.06 10.91 -40.48
C ILE A 832 5.07 12.09 -40.41
N TYR A 833 4.60 13.34 -40.40
CA TYR A 833 5.40 14.55 -40.35
C TYR A 833 4.79 15.57 -39.39
N SER A 834 4.31 15.14 -38.23
CA SER A 834 4.25 16.04 -37.08
C SER A 834 5.69 16.30 -36.66
N SER A 835 6.30 17.32 -37.28
CA SER A 835 7.54 17.93 -36.84
C SER A 835 7.48 18.10 -35.34
N ASP A 836 8.50 17.60 -34.64
CA ASP A 836 8.71 17.69 -33.21
C ASP A 836 8.08 18.97 -32.65
N ASN A 837 6.90 18.84 -32.03
CA ASN A 837 6.38 19.93 -31.22
C ASN A 837 7.40 20.09 -30.11
N GLU A 838 8.25 21.11 -30.23
CA GLU A 838 9.19 21.52 -29.19
C GLU A 838 8.36 21.68 -27.91
N GLY A 839 8.42 20.68 -27.03
CA GLY A 839 7.82 20.76 -25.71
C GLY A 839 8.38 21.98 -25.00
N ASN A 840 7.69 22.47 -23.96
CA ASN A 840 8.20 23.55 -23.15
C ASN A 840 9.66 23.23 -22.73
N PRO A 841 10.67 24.01 -23.13
CA PRO A 841 12.08 23.65 -22.92
C PRO A 841 12.39 23.48 -21.44
N THR A 842 11.74 24.26 -20.58
CA THR A 842 11.84 24.16 -19.13
C THR A 842 11.33 22.82 -18.62
N LEU A 843 10.21 22.34 -19.17
CA LEU A 843 9.62 21.05 -18.80
C LEU A 843 10.53 19.90 -19.21
N GLU A 844 11.07 19.93 -20.44
CA GLU A 844 11.97 18.89 -20.95
C GLU A 844 13.30 18.86 -20.17
N LEU A 845 13.81 20.02 -19.75
CA LEU A 845 14.97 20.09 -18.86
C LEU A 845 14.70 19.44 -17.50
N MET A 846 13.53 19.67 -16.89
CA MET A 846 13.17 19.03 -15.62
C MET A 846 13.00 17.51 -15.76
N ILE A 847 12.35 17.06 -16.85
CA ILE A 847 12.17 15.63 -17.14
C ILE A 847 13.54 14.96 -17.31
N SER A 848 14.39 15.49 -18.18
CA SER A 848 15.73 14.94 -18.41
C SER A 848 16.59 14.95 -17.13
N ARG A 849 16.48 15.98 -16.30
CA ARG A 849 17.19 16.05 -15.02
C ARG A 849 16.74 14.97 -14.03
N LEU A 850 15.44 14.75 -13.89
CA LEU A 850 14.92 13.69 -13.02
C LEU A 850 15.33 12.29 -13.52
N ILE A 851 15.26 12.04 -14.84
CA ILE A 851 15.73 10.78 -15.44
C ILE A 851 17.24 10.59 -15.20
N SER A 852 18.05 11.63 -15.41
CA SER A 852 19.49 11.58 -15.15
C SER A 852 19.81 11.29 -13.67
N SER A 853 18.98 11.79 -12.75
CA SER A 853 19.16 11.52 -11.31
C SER A 853 18.79 10.07 -10.95
N LEU A 854 17.81 9.49 -11.65
CA LEU A 854 17.44 8.09 -11.51
C LEU A 854 18.45 7.13 -12.15
N SER A 855 19.17 7.53 -13.20
CA SER A 855 20.11 6.66 -13.90
C SER A 855 21.48 6.51 -13.22
N ILE A 856 21.82 7.38 -12.26
CA ILE A 856 23.07 7.31 -11.48
C ILE A 856 23.22 5.96 -10.79
N SER A 857 22.11 5.38 -10.31
CA SER A 857 22.16 4.15 -9.55
C SER A 857 20.83 3.40 -9.52
N PRO A 858 20.83 2.12 -9.13
CA PRO A 858 19.63 1.29 -9.22
C PRO A 858 18.49 1.80 -8.34
N VAL A 859 17.29 1.85 -8.92
CA VAL A 859 16.04 2.13 -8.23
C VAL A 859 15.06 0.99 -8.52
N TYR A 860 14.22 0.66 -7.54
CA TYR A 860 13.35 -0.50 -7.59
C TYR A 860 11.91 -0.14 -8.00
N ASP A 861 11.21 -1.16 -8.47
CA ASP A 861 9.79 -1.17 -8.80
C ASP A 861 9.37 -0.16 -9.89
N ILE A 862 10.29 0.14 -10.82
CA ILE A 862 10.09 1.08 -11.94
C ILE A 862 9.95 0.34 -13.27
N ASP A 863 9.07 0.83 -14.14
CA ASP A 863 9.09 0.50 -15.57
C ASP A 863 10.42 0.95 -16.22
N SER A 864 11.21 0.00 -16.72
CA SER A 864 12.51 0.29 -17.34
C SER A 864 12.41 1.25 -18.54
N THR A 865 11.24 1.34 -19.19
CA THR A 865 11.01 2.29 -20.29
C THR A 865 11.08 3.76 -19.86
N ILE A 866 10.90 4.07 -18.57
CA ILE A 866 11.05 5.44 -18.04
C ILE A 866 12.49 5.95 -18.15
N LEU A 867 13.48 5.04 -18.03
CA LEU A 867 14.89 5.40 -18.06
C LEU A 867 15.45 5.53 -19.47
N VAL A 868 14.69 5.09 -20.49
CA VAL A 868 15.11 5.16 -21.90
C VAL A 868 14.62 6.48 -22.48
N THR A 869 15.53 7.44 -22.63
CA THR A 869 15.20 8.81 -23.08
C THR A 869 14.77 8.91 -24.54
N ASP A 870 15.18 8.00 -25.44
CA ASP A 870 15.29 8.34 -26.87
C ASP A 870 14.71 7.38 -27.90
N ASN A 871 13.87 6.40 -27.53
CA ASN A 871 13.24 5.55 -28.55
C ASN A 871 11.93 6.17 -29.04
N ASN A 872 11.98 6.88 -30.18
CA ASN A 872 10.84 7.37 -30.98
C ASN A 872 9.80 6.30 -31.36
N PHE A 873 10.03 5.03 -30.99
CA PHE A 873 9.16 3.88 -31.27
C PHE A 873 8.65 3.18 -30.00
N VAL A 874 8.58 3.87 -28.86
CA VAL A 874 7.92 3.31 -27.67
C VAL A 874 6.41 3.19 -27.96
N GLN A 875 5.97 2.00 -28.38
CA GLN A 875 4.56 1.71 -28.73
C GLN A 875 3.59 1.79 -27.54
N LYS A 876 4.10 1.78 -26.30
CA LYS A 876 3.30 1.78 -25.08
C LYS A 876 3.77 2.89 -24.15
N PRO A 877 2.89 3.79 -23.69
CA PRO A 877 3.29 4.87 -22.79
C PRO A 877 3.92 4.29 -21.51
N PRO A 878 4.97 4.95 -20.98
CA PRO A 878 5.66 4.51 -19.76
C PRO A 878 4.70 4.47 -18.58
N LYS A 879 4.92 3.50 -17.68
CA LYS A 879 4.05 3.24 -16.54
C LYS A 879 4.65 3.76 -15.23
N PHE A 880 4.00 4.75 -14.62
CA PHE A 880 4.50 5.46 -13.43
C PHE A 880 4.03 4.90 -12.08
N GLN A 881 3.39 3.73 -12.07
CA GLN A 881 2.96 3.04 -10.86
C GLN A 881 3.43 1.59 -10.91
N SER A 882 3.65 0.98 -9.76
CA SER A 882 4.11 -0.41 -9.68
C SER A 882 3.01 -1.44 -9.93
N PHE A 883 1.74 -1.05 -9.83
CA PHE A 883 0.58 -1.95 -9.94
C PHE A 883 -0.60 -1.28 -10.66
N PHE A 884 -1.17 -1.95 -11.66
CA PHE A 884 -2.30 -1.46 -12.45
C PHE A 884 -3.46 -2.45 -12.51
N VAL A 885 -4.68 -1.91 -12.42
CA VAL A 885 -5.91 -2.61 -12.77
C VAL A 885 -6.36 -2.15 -14.15
N THR A 886 -6.31 -3.04 -15.13
CA THR A 886 -6.77 -2.76 -16.50
C THR A 886 -8.08 -3.49 -16.78
N ASN A 887 -8.79 -3.13 -17.86
CA ASN A 887 -10.00 -3.85 -18.26
C ASN A 887 -9.70 -5.32 -18.61
N GLU A 888 -8.54 -5.59 -19.22
CA GLU A 888 -8.08 -6.94 -19.58
C GLU A 888 -7.63 -7.76 -18.36
N ILE A 889 -7.16 -7.08 -17.31
CA ILE A 889 -6.68 -7.65 -16.05
C ILE A 889 -7.47 -6.99 -14.91
N SER A 890 -8.76 -7.30 -14.85
CA SER A 890 -9.65 -6.79 -13.80
C SER A 890 -9.33 -7.39 -12.44
N MET A 891 -9.73 -6.70 -11.35
CA MET A 891 -9.57 -7.20 -9.98
C MET A 891 -10.15 -8.61 -9.79
N ASN A 892 -11.31 -8.88 -10.40
CA ASN A 892 -11.94 -10.20 -10.32
C ASN A 892 -11.10 -11.28 -11.02
N LYS A 893 -10.46 -10.96 -12.15
CA LYS A 893 -9.57 -11.88 -12.86
C LYS A 893 -8.31 -12.14 -12.04
N MET A 894 -7.70 -11.10 -11.48
CA MET A 894 -6.55 -11.23 -10.57
C MET A 894 -6.92 -12.12 -9.37
N LEU A 895 -8.03 -11.83 -8.70
CA LEU A 895 -8.49 -12.57 -7.54
C LEU A 895 -8.85 -14.02 -7.90
N THR A 896 -9.53 -14.25 -9.03
CA THR A 896 -9.85 -15.60 -9.52
C THR A 896 -8.58 -16.40 -9.78
N ASN A 897 -7.54 -15.77 -10.33
CA ASN A 897 -6.24 -16.41 -10.52
C ASN A 897 -5.60 -16.76 -9.18
N GLN A 898 -5.59 -15.86 -8.20
CA GLN A 898 -5.07 -16.17 -6.85
C GLN A 898 -5.86 -17.29 -6.17
N MET A 899 -7.19 -17.29 -6.30
CA MET A 899 -8.06 -18.36 -5.81
C MET A 899 -7.82 -19.70 -6.51
N ASN A 900 -7.61 -19.69 -7.83
CA ASN A 900 -7.22 -20.87 -8.59
C ASN A 900 -5.88 -21.42 -8.10
N SER A 901 -4.98 -20.56 -7.65
CA SER A 901 -3.67 -20.92 -7.12
C SER A 901 -3.79 -21.66 -5.79
N PHE A 902 -4.57 -21.13 -4.85
CA PHE A 902 -4.87 -21.82 -3.59
C PHE A 902 -5.61 -23.14 -3.84
N TRP A 903 -6.61 -23.16 -4.74
CA TRP A 903 -7.42 -24.36 -5.02
C TRP A 903 -6.66 -25.49 -5.71
N SER A 904 -5.85 -25.17 -6.72
CA SER A 904 -5.09 -26.17 -7.49
C SER A 904 -3.84 -26.67 -6.76
N LEU A 905 -3.46 -26.01 -5.66
CA LEU A 905 -2.19 -26.22 -4.98
C LEU A 905 -1.01 -26.10 -5.97
N HIS A 906 -1.19 -25.39 -7.08
CA HIS A 906 -0.28 -25.42 -8.22
C HIS A 906 0.82 -24.39 -8.04
N SER A 907 2.05 -24.84 -8.29
CA SER A 907 3.24 -24.03 -8.05
C SER A 907 3.48 -22.91 -9.05
N SER A 908 2.87 -22.96 -10.23
CA SER A 908 3.10 -21.94 -11.27
C SER A 908 2.60 -20.56 -10.90
N THR A 909 1.82 -20.44 -9.84
CA THR A 909 1.18 -19.19 -9.44
C THR A 909 1.52 -18.85 -8.00
N TYR A 910 2.67 -19.34 -7.49
CA TYR A 910 3.13 -18.92 -6.18
C TYR A 910 3.26 -17.40 -6.15
N TYR A 911 2.64 -16.87 -5.11
CA TYR A 911 2.40 -15.46 -4.89
C TYR A 911 3.74 -14.75 -4.88
N ASN A 912 3.99 -13.89 -5.87
CA ASN A 912 4.94 -12.83 -5.62
C ASN A 912 4.35 -12.06 -4.44
N LEU A 913 4.92 -12.27 -3.25
CA LEU A 913 4.29 -11.89 -2.00
C LEU A 913 4.10 -10.38 -1.93
N ASP A 914 4.96 -9.62 -2.60
CA ASP A 914 4.84 -8.18 -2.87
C ASP A 914 3.58 -7.83 -3.68
N PHE A 915 3.33 -8.51 -4.80
CA PHE A 915 2.12 -8.36 -5.60
C PHE A 915 0.87 -8.74 -4.81
N LEU A 916 0.92 -9.86 -4.08
CA LEU A 916 -0.22 -10.32 -3.30
C LEU A 916 -0.51 -9.39 -2.12
N LYS A 917 0.51 -8.90 -1.40
CA LYS A 917 0.37 -7.84 -0.38
C LYS A 917 -0.35 -6.63 -0.97
N THR A 918 0.12 -6.14 -2.12
CA THR A 918 -0.51 -5.01 -2.82
C THR A 918 -1.98 -5.29 -3.19
N LEU A 919 -2.28 -6.49 -3.66
CA LEU A 919 -3.64 -6.91 -4.01
C LEU A 919 -4.56 -6.96 -2.77
N ILE A 920 -4.05 -7.52 -1.66
CA ILE A 920 -4.75 -7.61 -0.38
C ILE A 920 -5.03 -6.20 0.16
N ASP A 921 -4.05 -5.31 0.13
CA ASP A 921 -4.21 -3.91 0.56
C ASP A 921 -5.22 -3.16 -0.31
N THR A 922 -5.28 -3.47 -1.61
CA THR A 922 -6.24 -2.86 -2.55
C THR A 922 -7.68 -3.34 -2.32
N LEU A 923 -7.89 -4.61 -1.98
CA LEU A 923 -9.21 -5.18 -1.68
C LEU A 923 -9.65 -4.93 -0.23
N THR A 924 -8.70 -4.68 0.67
CA THR A 924 -8.75 -4.85 2.13
C THR A 924 -8.66 -6.33 2.57
N PRO A 925 -7.91 -6.65 3.66
CA PRO A 925 -7.77 -8.02 4.15
C PRO A 925 -9.09 -8.71 4.47
N LYS A 926 -10.06 -7.99 5.04
CA LYS A 926 -11.39 -8.55 5.37
C LYS A 926 -12.13 -9.02 4.12
N GLN A 927 -12.14 -8.22 3.06
CA GLN A 927 -12.81 -8.59 1.81
C GLN A 927 -12.08 -9.75 1.13
N PHE A 928 -10.75 -9.70 1.07
CA PHE A 928 -9.94 -10.77 0.51
C PHE A 928 -10.22 -12.11 1.21
N LEU A 929 -10.20 -12.13 2.54
CA LEU A 929 -10.46 -13.34 3.33
C LEU A 929 -11.84 -13.93 3.02
N LEU A 930 -12.89 -13.11 3.07
CA LEU A 930 -14.25 -13.57 2.85
C LEU A 930 -14.48 -14.08 1.43
N ASP A 931 -13.95 -13.37 0.42
CA ASP A 931 -14.11 -13.77 -0.98
C ASP A 931 -13.35 -15.05 -1.28
N VAL A 932 -12.10 -15.17 -0.80
CA VAL A 932 -11.26 -16.36 -0.99
C VAL A 932 -11.85 -17.57 -0.28
N LEU A 933 -12.27 -17.45 0.98
CA LEU A 933 -12.89 -18.56 1.71
C LEU A 933 -14.17 -19.03 1.02
N ARG A 934 -15.09 -18.11 0.69
CA ARG A 934 -16.36 -18.47 0.00
C ARG A 934 -16.10 -19.16 -1.34
N THR A 935 -15.13 -18.67 -2.09
CA THR A 935 -14.83 -19.23 -3.42
C THR A 935 -14.12 -20.58 -3.32
N LEU A 936 -13.19 -20.74 -2.37
CA LEU A 936 -12.52 -22.01 -2.13
C LEU A 936 -13.50 -23.06 -1.63
N GLU A 937 -14.36 -22.73 -0.67
CA GLU A 937 -15.43 -23.63 -0.22
C GLU A 937 -16.32 -24.03 -1.39
N TYR A 938 -16.82 -23.06 -2.15
CA TYR A 938 -17.65 -23.34 -3.32
C TYR A 938 -16.95 -24.27 -4.32
N LYS A 939 -15.68 -24.02 -4.65
CA LYS A 939 -14.92 -24.87 -5.58
C LYS A 939 -14.68 -26.26 -5.03
N VAL A 940 -14.37 -26.37 -3.75
CA VAL A 940 -14.14 -27.67 -3.10
C VAL A 940 -15.45 -28.46 -3.01
N GLU A 941 -16.58 -27.82 -2.72
CA GLU A 941 -17.91 -28.45 -2.69
C GLU A 941 -18.39 -28.87 -4.08
N THR A 942 -18.19 -28.02 -5.11
CA THR A 942 -18.75 -28.25 -6.45
C THR A 942 -17.84 -29.04 -7.38
N LEU A 943 -16.53 -28.79 -7.34
CA LEU A 943 -15.53 -29.39 -8.24
C LEU A 943 -14.66 -30.44 -7.53
N GLY A 944 -14.70 -30.52 -6.21
CA GLY A 944 -13.73 -31.28 -5.44
C GLY A 944 -12.36 -30.61 -5.41
N VAL A 945 -11.36 -31.32 -4.93
CA VAL A 945 -9.96 -30.89 -5.01
C VAL A 945 -9.41 -31.29 -6.38
N LYS A 946 -8.86 -30.34 -7.15
CA LYS A 946 -8.24 -30.63 -8.45
C LYS A 946 -7.15 -31.71 -8.25
N ASP A 947 -7.11 -32.70 -9.15
CA ASP A 947 -6.31 -33.94 -9.11
C ASP A 947 -6.87 -35.13 -8.31
N VAL A 948 -8.02 -35.00 -7.63
CA VAL A 948 -8.69 -36.11 -6.96
C VAL A 948 -10.02 -36.43 -7.65
N ARG A 949 -10.01 -37.37 -8.62
CA ARG A 949 -11.24 -37.79 -9.33
C ARG A 949 -12.23 -38.61 -8.49
N ASN A 950 -11.96 -38.83 -7.21
CA ASN A 950 -12.86 -39.55 -6.30
C ASN A 950 -13.49 -38.58 -5.31
N LYS A 951 -14.78 -38.77 -5.04
CA LYS A 951 -15.59 -38.00 -4.09
C LYS A 951 -14.76 -37.63 -2.86
N SER A 952 -14.66 -36.32 -2.61
CA SER A 952 -13.92 -35.70 -1.53
C SER A 952 -14.10 -36.48 -0.23
N SER A 953 -13.02 -37.08 0.25
CA SER A 953 -12.96 -37.37 1.67
C SER A 953 -12.86 -36.03 2.40
N SER A 954 -13.59 -35.84 3.51
CA SER A 954 -13.60 -34.57 4.27
C SER A 954 -12.19 -34.05 4.58
N ASN A 955 -11.23 -34.95 4.76
CA ASN A 955 -9.84 -34.59 5.04
C ASN A 955 -9.15 -33.83 3.89
N GLU A 956 -9.62 -33.96 2.64
CA GLU A 956 -9.00 -33.33 1.47
C GLU A 956 -9.45 -31.89 1.26
N SER A 957 -10.73 -31.59 1.56
CA SER A 957 -11.21 -30.21 1.65
C SER A 957 -10.45 -29.43 2.73
N ASP A 958 -10.06 -30.14 3.81
CA ASP A 958 -9.36 -29.53 4.93
C ASP A 958 -7.95 -29.10 4.55
N GLN A 959 -7.26 -29.88 3.70
CA GLN A 959 -5.91 -29.55 3.26
C GLN A 959 -5.86 -28.21 2.52
N VAL A 960 -6.69 -27.99 1.49
CA VAL A 960 -6.69 -26.73 0.71
C VAL A 960 -6.86 -25.51 1.63
N ILE A 961 -7.70 -25.65 2.65
CA ILE A 961 -7.90 -24.63 3.67
C ILE A 961 -6.61 -24.46 4.50
N ASP A 962 -5.96 -25.52 4.95
CA ASP A 962 -4.70 -25.43 5.70
C ASP A 962 -3.57 -24.72 4.93
N TYR A 963 -3.49 -24.87 3.60
CA TYR A 963 -2.56 -24.09 2.75
C TYR A 963 -2.85 -22.58 2.86
N LEU A 964 -4.12 -22.20 2.72
CA LEU A 964 -4.54 -20.81 2.88
C LEU A 964 -4.17 -20.29 4.27
N PHE A 965 -4.52 -21.00 5.33
CA PHE A 965 -4.28 -20.55 6.70
C PHE A 965 -2.78 -20.46 7.04
N TYR A 966 -1.94 -21.35 6.51
CA TYR A 966 -0.48 -21.22 6.65
C TYR A 966 0.04 -19.91 6.02
N PHE A 967 -0.46 -19.58 4.82
CA PHE A 967 -0.17 -18.29 4.19
C PHE A 967 -0.68 -17.11 5.03
N LEU A 968 -1.92 -17.16 5.54
CA LEU A 968 -2.49 -16.07 6.35
C LEU A 968 -1.67 -15.83 7.63
N VAL A 969 -1.22 -16.90 8.29
CA VAL A 969 -0.41 -16.82 9.51
C VAL A 969 0.95 -16.19 9.23
N LEU A 970 1.65 -16.62 8.17
CA LEU A 970 2.94 -16.03 7.77
C LEU A 970 2.81 -14.62 7.18
N TYR A 971 1.63 -14.26 6.68
CA TYR A 971 1.34 -12.90 6.25
C TYR A 971 1.19 -11.96 7.45
N ASP A 972 0.49 -12.41 8.49
CA ASP A 972 0.17 -11.59 9.66
C ASP A 972 1.32 -11.44 10.64
N ILE A 973 2.20 -12.45 10.73
CA ILE A 973 3.17 -12.57 11.83
C ILE A 973 4.55 -12.93 11.30
N GLU A 974 5.54 -12.17 11.75
CA GLU A 974 6.93 -12.28 11.28
C GLU A 974 7.82 -13.04 12.29
N ASN A 975 7.52 -12.94 13.58
CA ASN A 975 8.36 -13.49 14.66
C ASN A 975 7.57 -14.35 15.66
N SER A 976 8.29 -15.18 16.42
CA SER A 976 7.68 -16.10 17.40
C SER A 976 7.06 -15.39 18.60
N GLU A 977 7.50 -14.19 18.94
CA GLU A 977 6.98 -13.44 20.10
C GLU A 977 5.58 -12.88 19.81
N ASP A 978 5.39 -12.29 18.62
CA ASP A 978 4.12 -11.81 18.11
C ASP A 978 3.13 -12.96 17.91
N ALA A 979 3.63 -14.13 17.49
CA ALA A 979 2.82 -15.35 17.40
C ALA A 979 2.22 -15.73 18.76
N LYS A 980 3.02 -15.69 19.83
CA LYS A 980 2.57 -15.96 21.19
C LYS A 980 1.58 -14.90 21.67
N ALA A 981 1.85 -13.62 21.39
CA ALA A 981 0.96 -12.53 21.77
C ALA A 981 -0.40 -12.62 21.06
N MET A 982 -0.41 -12.93 19.76
CA MET A 982 -1.64 -13.14 18.98
C MET A 982 -2.40 -14.38 19.45
N ALA A 983 -1.69 -15.48 19.77
CA ALA A 983 -2.32 -16.69 20.28
C ALA A 983 -3.01 -16.44 21.63
N GLN A 984 -2.34 -15.73 22.54
CA GLN A 984 -2.94 -15.31 23.83
C GLN A 984 -4.16 -14.42 23.62
N PHE A 985 -4.07 -13.41 22.75
CA PHE A 985 -5.20 -12.54 22.42
C PHE A 985 -6.40 -13.30 21.86
N MET A 986 -6.18 -14.28 20.97
CA MET A 986 -7.25 -15.08 20.38
C MET A 986 -7.88 -16.08 21.36
N GLU A 987 -7.17 -16.44 22.44
CA GLU A 987 -7.63 -17.32 23.52
C GLU A 987 -8.36 -16.55 24.63
N ASP A 988 -8.01 -15.29 24.88
CA ASP A 988 -8.62 -14.44 25.89
C ASP A 988 -10.07 -14.07 25.52
N THR A 989 -11.04 -14.87 25.96
CA THR A 989 -12.48 -14.62 25.79
C THR A 989 -13.03 -13.54 26.72
N VAL A 990 -12.34 -12.41 26.89
CA VAL A 990 -12.88 -11.29 27.68
C VAL A 990 -13.68 -10.38 26.74
N ASP A 991 -14.98 -10.25 27.00
CA ASP A 991 -15.95 -9.47 26.23
C ASP A 991 -15.50 -8.01 25.99
N ILE A 992 -14.75 -7.78 24.92
CA ILE A 992 -14.44 -6.44 24.43
C ILE A 992 -15.67 -5.99 23.64
N SER A 993 -16.52 -5.21 24.31
CA SER A 993 -17.70 -4.56 23.75
C SER A 993 -17.31 -3.60 22.61
N ILE A 994 -17.37 -4.10 21.37
CA ILE A 994 -17.19 -3.28 20.16
C ILE A 994 -18.49 -3.35 19.36
N ASN A 995 -19.24 -2.25 19.41
CA ASN A 995 -20.42 -1.99 18.61
C ASN A 995 -20.03 -1.90 17.11
N GLY A 996 -20.66 -2.70 16.24
CA GLY A 996 -20.55 -2.46 14.80
C GLY A 996 -20.98 -3.62 13.89
N ASP A 997 -22.29 -3.86 13.78
CA ASP A 997 -22.86 -4.85 12.87
C ASP A 997 -22.77 -4.47 11.39
N SER A 998 -22.23 -5.39 10.59
CA SER A 998 -22.14 -5.33 9.13
C SER A 998 -23.14 -6.29 8.46
N GLY A 999 -23.96 -5.74 7.56
CA GLY A 999 -25.00 -6.46 6.82
C GLY A 999 -24.51 -7.15 5.54
N ILE A 1000 -25.06 -8.34 5.29
CA ILE A 1000 -24.76 -9.26 4.18
C ILE A 1000 -25.70 -8.99 2.99
N VAL A 1001 -25.12 -8.86 1.80
CA VAL A 1001 -25.84 -8.83 0.51
C VAL A 1001 -25.73 -10.21 -0.15
N LYS A 1002 -26.86 -10.89 -0.32
CA LYS A 1002 -27.01 -12.04 -1.21
C LYS A 1002 -27.10 -11.54 -2.65
N GLN A 1003 -26.15 -11.89 -3.49
CA GLN A 1003 -26.35 -11.93 -4.94
C GLN A 1003 -25.87 -13.27 -5.45
N GLU A 1004 -26.83 -14.14 -5.75
CA GLU A 1004 -26.64 -15.31 -6.57
C GLU A 1004 -26.31 -14.85 -7.99
N THR A 1005 -25.15 -15.25 -8.51
CA THR A 1005 -24.93 -15.24 -9.96
C THR A 1005 -23.93 -16.34 -10.28
N GLN A 1006 -24.44 -17.40 -10.91
CA GLN A 1006 -23.67 -18.55 -11.37
C GLN A 1006 -22.64 -18.12 -12.43
N PRO A 1007 -21.34 -18.36 -12.23
CA PRO A 1007 -20.35 -18.17 -13.28
C PRO A 1007 -20.27 -19.44 -14.14
N LYS A 1008 -20.48 -19.26 -15.45
CA LYS A 1008 -20.27 -20.31 -16.45
C LYS A 1008 -18.78 -20.43 -16.79
N SER A 1009 -18.36 -21.68 -16.89
CA SER A 1009 -17.01 -22.20 -16.95
C SER A 1009 -16.24 -21.90 -18.24
N GLU A 1010 -14.92 -21.98 -18.05
CA GLU A 1010 -13.79 -21.57 -18.87
C GLU A 1010 -13.64 -22.28 -20.22
N TYR A 1011 -12.99 -21.53 -21.11
CA TYR A 1011 -12.42 -21.95 -22.37
C TYR A 1011 -11.00 -22.50 -22.10
N ASN A 1012 -10.71 -23.71 -22.57
CA ASN A 1012 -9.44 -24.40 -22.40
C ASN A 1012 -8.43 -23.93 -23.46
N PRO A 1013 -7.24 -23.40 -23.09
CA PRO A 1013 -6.09 -23.36 -23.99
C PRO A 1013 -5.01 -24.36 -23.53
N ASP A 1014 -4.71 -25.29 -24.43
CA ASP A 1014 -3.50 -26.11 -24.59
C ASP A 1014 -2.92 -26.85 -23.36
N ASP A 1015 -3.30 -28.14 -23.32
CA ASP A 1015 -2.99 -29.21 -22.35
C ASP A 1015 -1.49 -29.62 -22.23
N ASP A 1016 -0.52 -28.80 -22.62
CA ASP A 1016 0.89 -29.22 -22.59
C ASP A 1016 1.61 -28.94 -21.26
N ILE A 1017 0.94 -28.31 -20.28
CA ILE A 1017 1.50 -28.04 -18.95
C ILE A 1017 0.85 -28.92 -17.86
N ASP A 1018 -0.34 -29.48 -18.11
CA ASP A 1018 -1.09 -30.29 -17.12
C ASP A 1018 -0.48 -31.69 -16.86
N MET A 1019 0.55 -32.10 -17.61
CA MET A 1019 1.33 -33.29 -17.30
C MET A 1019 2.53 -33.01 -16.38
N LEU A 1020 2.58 -31.86 -15.70
CA LEU A 1020 3.80 -31.47 -14.99
C LEU A 1020 4.20 -32.45 -13.87
N PHE A 1021 3.28 -33.17 -13.20
CA PHE A 1021 3.64 -33.91 -11.99
C PHE A 1021 2.79 -35.17 -11.73
N GLY A 1022 2.96 -36.20 -12.55
CA GLY A 1022 2.41 -37.54 -12.32
C GLY A 1022 3.43 -38.54 -11.76
N GLU A 1023 2.91 -39.49 -10.96
CA GLU A 1023 3.14 -40.94 -11.07
C GLU A 1023 3.61 -41.71 -9.81
N ASN A 1024 2.67 -42.55 -9.36
CA ASN A 1024 2.74 -43.95 -8.90
C ASN A 1024 3.62 -44.42 -7.72
N ASP A 1025 2.92 -45.21 -6.89
CA ASP A 1025 3.33 -46.37 -6.10
C ASP A 1025 3.85 -46.26 -4.64
N THR A 1026 2.92 -46.65 -3.75
CA THR A 1026 3.01 -47.55 -2.57
C THR A 1026 3.90 -47.22 -1.37
N SER A 1027 3.30 -46.96 -0.19
CA SER A 1027 3.44 -47.77 1.06
C SER A 1027 2.99 -47.08 2.38
N MET A 1028 1.99 -47.66 3.08
CA MET A 1028 1.79 -47.96 4.54
C MET A 1028 2.15 -46.92 5.64
N GLN A 1029 1.18 -46.40 6.45
CA GLN A 1029 0.56 -46.85 7.75
C GLN A 1029 1.46 -46.74 8.99
N ALA A 1030 1.05 -46.28 10.19
CA ALA A 1030 -0.18 -45.68 10.74
C ALA A 1030 0.06 -45.27 12.23
N ASN A 1031 -0.68 -44.25 12.71
CA ASN A 1031 -1.18 -44.00 14.08
C ASN A 1031 -0.19 -43.68 15.23
N GLU A 1032 -0.51 -42.90 16.27
CA GLU A 1032 -1.45 -41.81 16.59
C GLU A 1032 -1.19 -41.48 18.08
N GLU A 1033 -1.45 -40.24 18.48
CA GLU A 1033 -1.86 -39.80 19.84
C GLU A 1033 -0.81 -39.62 20.97
N ASP A 1034 -0.67 -38.35 21.41
CA ASP A 1034 -1.25 -37.81 22.66
C ASP A 1034 -0.34 -36.88 23.53
N THR A 1035 -0.68 -35.58 23.43
CA THR A 1035 -1.10 -34.63 24.49
C THR A 1035 -0.18 -34.12 25.63
N LEU A 1036 -0.18 -32.77 25.69
CA LEU A 1036 -0.34 -31.84 26.83
C LEU A 1036 0.82 -31.64 27.84
N ASP A 1037 1.24 -30.38 28.03
CA ASP A 1037 0.80 -29.61 29.20
C ASP A 1037 1.13 -28.11 29.16
N ASN A 1038 0.10 -27.31 29.46
CA ASN A 1038 0.11 -25.85 29.55
C ASN A 1038 0.59 -25.37 30.92
N LYS A 1039 1.31 -24.25 30.97
CA LYS A 1039 1.38 -23.37 32.15
C LYS A 1039 1.23 -21.91 31.78
N GLU A 1040 0.18 -21.32 32.34
CA GLU A 1040 -0.21 -19.91 32.31
C GLU A 1040 0.83 -19.00 32.97
N LEU A 1041 1.02 -17.80 32.41
CA LEU A 1041 1.56 -16.64 33.11
C LEU A 1041 0.96 -15.35 32.51
N LYS A 1042 0.45 -14.50 33.41
CA LYS A 1042 -0.26 -13.24 33.17
C LYS A 1042 0.69 -12.06 32.98
N SER A 1043 0.28 -11.10 32.15
CA SER A 1043 0.26 -9.63 32.38
C SER A 1043 0.75 -8.75 31.19
N ASP A 1044 -0.13 -7.80 30.85
CA ASP A 1044 0.10 -6.44 30.31
C ASP A 1044 0.88 -6.23 29.00
N ARG A 1045 0.42 -6.83 27.88
CA ARG A 1045 0.96 -6.59 26.52
C ARG A 1045 0.00 -5.93 25.50
N ASN A 1046 -1.07 -5.28 25.95
CA ASN A 1046 -2.12 -4.75 25.04
C ASN A 1046 -1.75 -3.52 24.19
N CYS A 1047 -0.51 -3.01 24.21
CA CYS A 1047 -0.16 -1.81 23.44
C CYS A 1047 0.32 -2.11 22.00
N ALA A 1048 0.96 -3.26 21.76
CA ALA A 1048 1.50 -3.59 20.44
C ALA A 1048 0.43 -4.04 19.42
N LEU A 1049 -0.65 -4.69 19.89
CA LEU A 1049 -1.72 -5.22 19.03
C LEU A 1049 -2.61 -4.15 18.36
N GLY A 1050 -2.52 -2.88 18.79
CA GLY A 1050 -3.46 -1.82 18.39
C GLY A 1050 -3.49 -1.48 16.89
N LYS A 1051 -2.43 -1.74 16.13
CA LYS A 1051 -2.40 -1.53 14.66
C LYS A 1051 -2.73 -2.77 13.82
N ASN A 1052 -2.85 -3.95 14.44
CA ASN A 1052 -3.12 -5.20 13.74
C ASN A 1052 -4.60 -5.44 13.41
N ARG A 1053 -5.46 -4.40 13.42
CA ARG A 1053 -6.87 -4.52 12.98
C ARG A 1053 -7.03 -5.02 11.54
N HIS A 1054 -5.96 -4.95 10.75
CA HIS A 1054 -5.91 -5.45 9.38
C HIS A 1054 -5.32 -6.87 9.26
N THR A 1055 -4.83 -7.47 10.35
CA THR A 1055 -4.38 -8.87 10.35
C THR A 1055 -5.57 -9.81 10.23
N PHE A 1056 -5.41 -10.89 9.46
CA PHE A 1056 -6.41 -11.93 9.32
C PHE A 1056 -6.78 -12.57 10.67
N GLY A 1057 -5.82 -12.78 11.58
CA GLY A 1057 -6.05 -13.29 12.93
C GLY A 1057 -7.02 -12.40 13.74
N PHE A 1058 -6.79 -11.08 13.73
CA PHE A 1058 -7.70 -10.14 14.39
C PHE A 1058 -9.07 -10.11 13.71
N ILE A 1059 -9.12 -10.08 12.37
CA ILE A 1059 -10.38 -10.08 11.62
C ILE A 1059 -11.20 -11.34 11.91
N ILE A 1060 -10.57 -12.52 11.93
CA ILE A 1060 -11.24 -13.79 12.25
C ILE A 1060 -11.76 -13.79 13.69
N HIS A 1061 -10.98 -13.26 14.63
CA HIS A 1061 -11.38 -13.14 16.02
C HIS A 1061 -12.53 -12.14 16.22
N GLU A 1062 -12.46 -10.97 15.60
CA GLU A 1062 -13.51 -9.94 15.64
C GLU A 1062 -14.81 -10.45 15.01
N ILE A 1063 -14.72 -11.15 13.87
CA ILE A 1063 -15.85 -11.84 13.25
C ILE A 1063 -16.46 -12.80 14.28
N LYS A 1064 -15.68 -13.71 14.89
CA LYS A 1064 -16.18 -14.63 15.92
C LYS A 1064 -16.86 -13.91 17.10
N LEU A 1065 -16.25 -12.85 17.64
CA LEU A 1065 -16.78 -12.08 18.77
C LEU A 1065 -18.10 -11.39 18.41
N SER A 1066 -18.15 -10.70 17.26
CA SER A 1066 -19.36 -10.01 16.79
C SER A 1066 -20.54 -10.99 16.66
N TYR A 1067 -20.30 -12.22 16.20
CA TYR A 1067 -21.34 -13.25 16.13
C TYR A 1067 -21.70 -13.87 17.48
N GLY A 1068 -20.77 -13.92 18.45
CA GLY A 1068 -21.05 -14.40 19.80
C GLY A 1068 -22.00 -13.49 20.58
N THR A 1069 -21.93 -12.17 20.34
CA THR A 1069 -22.79 -11.16 21.00
C THR A 1069 -24.16 -10.99 20.35
N LEU A 1070 -24.31 -11.36 19.08
CA LEU A 1070 -25.57 -11.32 18.33
C LEU A 1070 -26.46 -12.50 18.73
N GLU A 1071 -27.29 -12.31 19.76
CA GLU A 1071 -28.31 -13.27 20.19
C GLU A 1071 -29.22 -13.73 19.01
N SER A 1072 -28.91 -14.91 18.47
CA SER A 1072 -29.80 -15.96 17.94
C SER A 1072 -30.77 -15.72 16.76
N ASP A 1073 -30.96 -14.51 16.21
CA ASP A 1073 -32.18 -14.29 15.41
C ASP A 1073 -32.07 -13.91 13.91
N SER A 1074 -30.86 -13.77 13.35
CA SER A 1074 -30.70 -13.36 11.93
C SER A 1074 -29.77 -14.20 11.05
N MET A 1075 -29.01 -15.15 11.59
CA MET A 1075 -28.04 -15.95 10.81
C MET A 1075 -28.04 -17.43 11.20
N SER A 1076 -27.68 -18.30 10.25
CA SER A 1076 -27.77 -19.76 10.43
C SER A 1076 -26.73 -20.26 11.42
N TYR A 1077 -27.10 -21.24 12.25
CA TYR A 1077 -26.17 -21.93 13.15
C TYR A 1077 -24.95 -22.53 12.42
N GLU A 1078 -25.11 -22.85 11.14
CA GLU A 1078 -24.04 -23.37 10.28
C GLU A 1078 -22.93 -22.33 10.05
N ASP A 1079 -23.28 -21.07 9.79
CA ASP A 1079 -22.32 -19.99 9.56
C ASP A 1079 -21.45 -19.71 10.81
N TYR A 1080 -22.08 -19.69 11.98
CA TYR A 1080 -21.36 -19.53 13.26
C TYR A 1080 -20.39 -20.68 13.52
N LYS A 1081 -20.82 -21.92 13.25
CA LYS A 1081 -19.98 -23.11 13.40
C LYS A 1081 -18.77 -23.04 12.46
N LYS A 1082 -18.94 -22.61 11.21
CA LYS A 1082 -17.85 -22.42 10.24
C LYS A 1082 -16.83 -21.40 10.73
N ILE A 1083 -17.27 -20.26 11.26
CA ILE A 1083 -16.38 -19.21 11.78
C ILE A 1083 -15.59 -19.70 13.00
N CYS A 1084 -16.23 -20.46 13.90
CA CYS A 1084 -15.54 -21.09 15.03
C CYS A 1084 -14.46 -22.09 14.56
N GLU A 1085 -14.75 -22.83 13.49
CA GLU A 1085 -13.80 -23.74 12.87
C GLU A 1085 -12.61 -22.99 12.27
N TYR A 1086 -12.83 -21.90 11.54
CA TYR A 1086 -11.75 -21.03 11.03
C TYR A 1086 -10.90 -20.43 12.14
N HIS A 1087 -11.52 -19.95 13.22
CA HIS A 1087 -10.81 -19.41 14.38
C HIS A 1087 -9.91 -20.48 15.02
N SER A 1088 -10.43 -21.69 15.21
CA SER A 1088 -9.67 -22.83 15.74
C SER A 1088 -8.53 -23.23 14.82
N ARG A 1089 -8.77 -23.28 13.49
CA ARG A 1089 -7.74 -23.61 12.49
C ARG A 1089 -6.63 -22.57 12.44
N TYR A 1090 -6.97 -21.28 12.44
CA TYR A 1090 -5.97 -20.22 12.52
C TYR A 1090 -5.12 -20.35 13.77
N LEU A 1091 -5.75 -20.54 14.94
CA LEU A 1091 -5.04 -20.69 16.21
C LEU A 1091 -4.14 -21.94 16.25
N LYS A 1092 -4.61 -23.07 15.69
CA LYS A 1092 -3.80 -24.29 15.56
C LYS A 1092 -2.59 -24.02 14.68
N MET A 1093 -2.82 -23.42 13.50
CA MET A 1093 -1.75 -23.12 12.54
C MET A 1093 -0.74 -22.13 13.13
N LEU A 1094 -1.22 -21.09 13.82
CA LEU A 1094 -0.42 -20.11 14.53
C LEU A 1094 0.54 -20.74 15.55
N LYS A 1095 0.09 -21.78 16.27
CA LYS A 1095 0.91 -22.48 17.26
C LYS A 1095 1.93 -23.45 16.65
N THR A 1096 1.63 -23.99 15.46
CA THR A 1096 2.50 -24.97 14.78
C THR A 1096 3.43 -24.34 13.75
N CYS A 1097 3.10 -23.15 13.26
CA CYS A 1097 3.90 -22.45 12.27
C CYS A 1097 5.27 -22.08 12.84
N ILE A 1098 6.28 -22.14 11.99
CA ILE A 1098 7.64 -21.77 12.33
C ILE A 1098 7.89 -20.40 11.73
N PHE A 1099 8.15 -19.43 12.61
CA PHE A 1099 8.40 -18.05 12.25
C PHE A 1099 9.88 -17.86 11.96
#